data_AF-A0A939YC29-F1
#
_entry.id   AF-A0A939YC29-F1
#
_cell.length_a   1.000
_cell.length_b   1.000
_cell.length_c   1.000
_cell.angle_alpha   90.00
_cell.angle_beta   90.00
_cell.angle_gamma   90.00
#
_symmetry.space_group_name_H-M   'P 1'
#
loop_
_entity.id
_entity.type
_entity.pdbx_description
1 polymer ?
#
loop_
_entity_poly.entity_id
_entity_poly.type
_entity_poly.pdbx_seq_one_letter_code
_entity_poly.pdbx_strand_id
1 'polypeptide(L)'
;SEGRKRLRKGYGIMEKEYDENEKMVRKVMRQIERLKLWRLKNDRSGFEEEFKEVLASAEALEDSKEKSRALSDVLMMGYWWIPGTRNDETLARIKKHAEESRNDDVMMEVLGGEAENKSPQEIIDLIKEKQIPYVQGLGMKKTLGYLHFWLGVKLFDVGRYEEGIESYKAVLSVLGPTDVYYANAIAAIRIEEKVREKGLSRNDDSLAFSACGDEYRSIDGKLWFWQEPGYSRGSLWSASEPGVYFASLCDSLIIEPEMKAGDVKTASDGITKLVCKSTNAAVSTPAGVFENCSVFAVSENEKFFETAFCPGVGMVYQKITNTIVNEHFLKKYHIEGGSGLLPLAAGNRWEYIAKNAFIAGEFEDILEITGAEDGKAVAAAYGFSHRTGYDETAWAGNMLNARQNYAVCENGKERLVDMRECFAKALPLAKTKREKTHTRIAAGVMERILNTDPEFNPEYAECGRWNFFQRHFARREDGRTVICEDERMFSFEWKNMGGNMGENGVGKRLLYNMLYGIVQDAADCMWSDKWTPGYTEKRDVAIYNNVCKLELTVLGEERVETPAGTFENCRHVVMELSNLPAGLSYRSGRMECWYAPGVGIVMFSRPLNNGGTDNVSNVWYLTAYEGTGDGYFPIKDGLFRRYEPEYTEGWNGRVEYTYVEDENGVVIFFDQLGTQDRASYEAGLKTE
;
A
#
# COMPACT_ATOMS: atom_id res chain seq x y z
N SER A 1 32.66 12.52 -5.84
CA SER A 1 31.35 12.67 -6.52
C SER A 1 30.50 13.75 -5.83
N GLU A 2 29.49 14.28 -6.53
CA GLU A 2 28.44 15.12 -5.92
C GLU A 2 27.69 14.38 -4.80
N GLY A 3 27.49 13.06 -4.93
CA GLY A 3 26.85 12.22 -3.91
C GLY A 3 27.51 12.33 -2.53
N ARG A 4 28.85 12.32 -2.50
CA ARG A 4 29.61 12.56 -1.26
C ARG A 4 29.36 13.94 -0.66
N LYS A 5 29.19 14.99 -1.47
CA LYS A 5 28.87 16.34 -0.98
C LYS A 5 27.46 16.42 -0.39
N ARG A 6 26.49 15.68 -0.95
CA ARG A 6 25.11 15.61 -0.46
C ARG A 6 25.00 14.87 0.88
N LEU A 7 25.68 13.74 1.05
CA LEU A 7 25.73 13.02 2.34
C LEU A 7 26.38 13.86 3.45
N ARG A 8 27.45 14.59 3.15
CA ARG A 8 28.17 15.47 4.11
C ARG A 8 27.26 16.53 4.73
N LYS A 9 26.38 17.13 3.93
CA LYS A 9 25.54 18.25 4.38
C LYS A 9 24.28 17.78 5.13
N GLY A 10 23.77 16.59 4.82
CA GLY A 10 22.53 16.05 5.42
C GLY A 10 22.71 15.38 6.78
N TYR A 11 23.84 14.71 7.01
CA TYR A 11 24.08 13.86 8.18
C TYR A 11 25.27 14.31 9.04
N GLY A 12 25.60 15.61 9.08
CA GLY A 12 26.51 16.15 10.10
C GLY A 12 27.94 15.59 10.16
N ILE A 13 28.41 14.84 9.15
CA ILE A 13 29.73 14.19 9.16
C ILE A 13 30.85 15.25 9.16
N MET A 14 31.27 15.71 10.33
CA MET A 14 32.48 16.50 10.49
C MET A 14 33.71 15.64 10.18
N GLU A 15 34.62 16.17 9.36
CA GLU A 15 35.98 15.66 9.29
C GLU A 15 36.60 15.81 10.68
N LYS A 16 36.70 14.71 11.43
CA LYS A 16 37.91 14.54 12.24
C LYS A 16 39.06 14.51 11.23
N GLU A 17 40.01 15.41 11.43
CA GLU A 17 41.18 15.64 10.58
C GLU A 17 41.69 14.35 9.95
N TYR A 18 41.93 14.39 8.63
CA TYR A 18 42.54 13.29 7.89
C TYR A 18 43.89 12.95 8.55
N ASP A 19 43.98 11.80 9.21
CA ASP A 19 45.28 11.25 9.59
C ASP A 19 45.89 10.64 8.33
N GLU A 20 46.89 11.31 7.76
CA GLU A 20 47.63 10.83 6.59
C GLU A 20 48.33 9.47 6.85
N ASN A 21 48.41 9.02 8.11
CA ASN A 21 48.96 7.72 8.50
C ASN A 21 47.89 6.63 8.75
N GLU A 22 46.62 6.89 8.43
CA GLU A 22 45.55 5.90 8.61
C GLU A 22 45.73 4.67 7.70
N LYS A 23 45.73 3.47 8.29
CA LYS A 23 45.78 2.20 7.53
C LYS A 23 44.65 2.15 6.49
N MET A 24 44.98 1.75 5.26
CA MET A 24 44.03 1.63 4.13
C MET A 24 42.75 0.85 4.49
N VAL A 25 42.87 -0.23 5.27
CA VAL A 25 41.71 -1.02 5.76
C VAL A 25 40.73 -0.17 6.56
N ARG A 26 41.20 0.70 7.47
CA ARG A 26 40.33 1.57 8.27
C ARG A 26 39.61 2.60 7.40
N LYS A 27 40.31 3.14 6.40
CA LYS A 27 39.72 4.05 5.41
C LYS A 27 38.58 3.38 4.64
N VAL A 28 38.80 2.15 4.15
CA VAL A 28 37.78 1.38 3.44
C VAL A 28 36.60 1.09 4.34
N MET A 29 36.81 0.57 5.56
CA MET A 29 35.71 0.31 6.49
C MET A 29 34.90 1.57 6.82
N ARG A 30 35.53 2.73 6.97
CA ARG A 30 34.81 4.01 7.13
C ARG A 30 33.99 4.39 5.89
N GLN A 31 34.48 4.10 4.68
CA GLN A 31 33.70 4.30 3.46
C GLN A 31 32.47 3.38 3.43
N ILE A 32 32.61 2.14 3.88
CA ILE A 32 31.51 1.17 4.00
C ILE A 32 30.46 1.65 5.00
N GLU A 33 30.88 2.12 6.19
CA GLU A 33 29.94 2.66 7.19
C GLU A 33 29.18 3.89 6.66
N ARG A 34 29.83 4.73 5.86
CA ARG A 34 29.15 5.83 5.15
C ARG A 34 28.18 5.33 4.08
N LEU A 35 28.56 4.27 3.35
CA LEU A 35 27.72 3.67 2.32
C LEU A 35 26.44 3.06 2.94
N LYS A 36 26.51 2.49 4.15
CA LYS A 36 25.33 1.96 4.88
C LYS A 36 24.27 3.03 5.16
N LEU A 37 24.63 4.30 5.29
CA LEU A 37 23.68 5.41 5.53
C LEU A 37 22.74 5.65 4.34
N TRP A 38 23.03 5.14 3.14
CA TRP A 38 22.09 5.18 2.01
C TRP A 38 20.79 4.43 2.28
N ARG A 39 20.77 3.52 3.27
CA ARG A 39 19.54 2.85 3.69
C ARG A 39 18.48 3.82 4.21
N LEU A 40 18.91 4.93 4.80
CA LEU A 40 18.04 5.96 5.36
C LEU A 40 17.32 6.78 4.29
N LYS A 41 17.78 6.79 3.04
CA LYS A 41 17.20 7.64 2.00
C LYS A 41 15.98 7.02 1.34
N ASN A 42 14.98 7.85 1.03
CA ASN A 42 13.84 7.46 0.21
C ASN A 42 14.28 7.20 -1.25
N ASP A 43 14.97 8.18 -1.85
CA ASP A 43 15.61 8.04 -3.17
C ASP A 43 17.09 7.68 -3.04
N ARG A 44 17.46 6.58 -3.73
CA ARG A 44 18.82 6.04 -3.78
C ARG A 44 19.54 6.34 -5.11
N SER A 45 19.02 7.25 -5.92
CA SER A 45 19.68 7.74 -7.13
C SER A 45 21.10 8.23 -6.83
N GLY A 46 22.09 7.65 -7.52
CA GLY A 46 23.52 7.92 -7.30
C GLY A 46 24.22 6.96 -6.33
N PHE A 47 23.50 6.01 -5.70
CA PHE A 47 24.12 4.97 -4.88
C PHE A 47 25.14 4.14 -5.67
N GLU A 48 24.81 3.76 -6.91
CA GLU A 48 25.63 2.87 -7.73
C GLU A 48 27.04 3.42 -8.00
N GLU A 49 27.19 4.74 -8.22
CA GLU A 49 28.50 5.37 -8.44
C GLU A 49 29.38 5.25 -7.19
N GLU A 50 28.83 5.54 -6.01
CA GLU A 50 29.56 5.46 -4.76
C GLU A 50 29.85 4.00 -4.37
N PHE A 51 28.89 3.09 -4.59
CA PHE A 51 29.07 1.66 -4.42
C PHE A 51 30.26 1.15 -5.24
N LYS A 52 30.35 1.49 -6.52
CA LYS A 52 31.45 1.05 -7.40
C LYS A 52 32.82 1.52 -6.88
N GLU A 53 32.91 2.76 -6.41
CA GLU A 53 34.15 3.29 -5.84
C GLU A 53 34.56 2.56 -4.54
N VAL A 54 33.60 2.29 -3.67
CA VAL A 54 33.86 1.59 -2.39
C VAL A 54 34.18 0.12 -2.64
N LEU A 55 33.51 -0.54 -3.58
CA LEU A 55 33.79 -1.93 -3.96
C LEU A 55 35.21 -2.06 -4.51
N ALA A 56 35.62 -1.20 -5.44
CA ALA A 56 36.98 -1.21 -5.98
C ALA A 56 38.03 -0.99 -4.87
N SER A 57 37.74 -0.12 -3.90
CA SER A 57 38.62 0.11 -2.75
C SER A 57 38.72 -1.12 -1.83
N ALA A 58 37.63 -1.86 -1.65
CA ALA A 58 37.62 -3.11 -0.89
C ALA A 58 38.35 -4.25 -1.62
N GLU A 59 38.19 -4.35 -2.94
CA GLU A 59 38.89 -5.34 -3.78
C GLU A 59 40.41 -5.14 -3.80
N ALA A 60 40.86 -3.89 -3.72
CA ALA A 60 42.28 -3.52 -3.68
C ALA A 60 42.98 -3.79 -2.33
N LEU A 61 42.25 -4.19 -1.29
CA LEU A 61 42.86 -4.59 -0.02
C LEU A 61 43.68 -5.88 -0.18
N GLU A 62 44.70 -6.04 0.65
CA GLU A 62 45.45 -7.29 0.76
C GLU A 62 44.55 -8.41 1.28
N ASP A 63 44.77 -9.64 0.79
CA ASP A 63 43.98 -10.80 1.18
C ASP A 63 44.10 -11.05 2.68
N SER A 64 42.96 -10.88 3.35
CA SER A 64 42.87 -10.83 4.80
C SER A 64 41.43 -11.06 5.23
N LYS A 65 41.24 -11.36 6.51
CA LYS A 65 39.90 -11.49 7.10
C LYS A 65 39.12 -10.17 6.99
N GLU A 66 39.82 -9.05 7.11
CA GLU A 66 39.30 -7.69 6.98
C GLU A 66 38.85 -7.38 5.54
N LYS A 67 39.59 -7.85 4.52
CA LYS A 67 39.12 -7.77 3.12
C LYS A 67 37.84 -8.56 2.92
N SER A 68 37.76 -9.79 3.41
CA SER A 68 36.53 -10.59 3.31
C SER A 68 35.37 -9.94 4.08
N ARG A 69 35.64 -9.27 5.22
CA ARG A 69 34.60 -8.49 5.93
C ARG A 69 34.11 -7.32 5.06
N ALA A 70 35.04 -6.53 4.52
CA ALA A 70 34.73 -5.39 3.66
C ALA A 70 33.93 -5.80 2.41
N LEU A 71 34.37 -6.88 1.74
CA LEU A 71 33.70 -7.39 0.54
C LEU A 71 32.32 -7.94 0.85
N SER A 72 32.14 -8.71 1.92
CA SER A 72 30.80 -9.22 2.30
C SER A 72 29.82 -8.08 2.61
N ASP A 73 30.23 -7.05 3.36
CA ASP A 73 29.37 -5.89 3.65
C ASP A 73 29.01 -5.10 2.38
N VAL A 74 29.99 -4.78 1.51
CA VAL A 74 29.74 -3.99 0.30
C VAL A 74 28.90 -4.75 -0.70
N LEU A 75 29.29 -5.98 -1.04
CA LEU A 75 28.58 -6.78 -2.04
C LEU A 75 27.13 -7.03 -1.64
N MET A 76 26.83 -7.21 -0.35
CA MET A 76 25.44 -7.38 0.12
C MET A 76 24.58 -6.12 -0.10
N MET A 77 25.13 -4.91 0.06
CA MET A 77 24.40 -3.68 -0.29
C MET A 77 24.14 -3.59 -1.81
N GLY A 78 25.10 -4.03 -2.63
CA GLY A 78 24.93 -4.13 -4.07
C GLY A 78 23.82 -5.11 -4.45
N TYR A 79 23.86 -6.32 -3.89
CA TYR A 79 22.87 -7.38 -4.11
C TYR A 79 21.43 -6.90 -3.93
N TRP A 80 21.16 -6.08 -2.92
CA TRP A 80 19.83 -5.56 -2.63
C TRP A 80 19.43 -4.33 -3.44
N TRP A 81 20.36 -3.42 -3.75
CA TRP A 81 20.01 -2.08 -4.25
C TRP A 81 20.43 -1.81 -5.70
N ILE A 82 21.17 -2.71 -6.34
CA ILE A 82 21.58 -2.56 -7.75
C ILE A 82 20.76 -3.52 -8.62
N PRO A 83 20.05 -3.01 -9.64
CA PRO A 83 19.36 -3.87 -10.60
C PRO A 83 20.33 -4.84 -11.28
N GLY A 84 19.95 -6.12 -11.35
CA GLY A 84 20.71 -7.16 -12.05
C GLY A 84 21.78 -7.89 -11.21
N THR A 85 22.09 -7.45 -9.99
CA THR A 85 23.08 -8.12 -9.11
C THR A 85 22.48 -9.21 -8.22
N ARG A 86 21.15 -9.33 -8.17
CA ARG A 86 20.46 -10.37 -7.40
C ARG A 86 20.46 -11.69 -8.17
N ASN A 87 21.53 -12.48 -8.01
CA ASN A 87 21.71 -13.78 -8.66
C ASN A 87 22.58 -14.72 -7.79
N ASP A 88 22.54 -16.02 -8.11
CA ASP A 88 23.21 -17.09 -7.36
C ASP A 88 24.73 -16.91 -7.29
N GLU A 89 25.37 -16.43 -8.37
CA GLU A 89 26.82 -16.20 -8.41
C GLU A 89 27.24 -15.11 -7.42
N THR A 90 26.49 -14.00 -7.40
CA THR A 90 26.73 -12.89 -6.48
C THR A 90 26.49 -13.34 -5.04
N LEU A 91 25.40 -14.08 -4.78
CA LEU A 91 25.09 -14.60 -3.46
C LEU A 91 26.17 -15.58 -2.95
N ALA A 92 26.66 -16.47 -3.81
CA ALA A 92 27.74 -17.40 -3.48
C ALA A 92 29.06 -16.65 -3.17
N ARG A 93 29.37 -15.59 -3.92
CA ARG A 93 30.54 -14.73 -3.65
C ARG A 93 30.41 -14.04 -2.30
N ILE A 94 29.23 -13.51 -1.96
CA ILE A 94 28.98 -12.88 -0.66
C ILE A 94 29.12 -13.92 0.46
N LYS A 95 28.50 -15.10 0.30
CA LYS A 95 28.56 -16.20 1.28
C LYS A 95 30.00 -16.56 1.63
N LYS A 96 30.84 -16.80 0.62
CA LYS A 96 32.26 -17.12 0.80
C LYS A 96 32.96 -16.09 1.69
N HIS A 97 32.81 -14.80 1.38
CA HIS A 97 33.44 -13.73 2.15
C HIS A 97 32.85 -13.59 3.55
N ALA A 98 31.55 -13.83 3.73
CA ALA A 98 30.89 -13.83 5.03
C ALA A 98 31.39 -14.99 5.92
N GLU A 99 31.61 -16.18 5.36
CA GLU A 99 32.22 -17.32 6.04
C GLU A 99 33.65 -17.01 6.50
N GLU A 100 34.51 -16.60 5.58
CA GLU A 100 35.93 -16.30 5.84
C GLU A 100 36.09 -15.22 6.93
N SER A 101 35.25 -14.19 6.88
CA SER A 101 35.29 -13.08 7.84
C SER A 101 34.50 -13.32 9.12
N ARG A 102 33.70 -14.39 9.17
CA ARG A 102 32.65 -14.60 10.18
C ARG A 102 31.71 -13.40 10.32
N ASN A 103 31.27 -12.85 9.18
CA ASN A 103 30.33 -11.73 9.14
C ASN A 103 28.90 -12.21 9.43
N ASP A 104 28.54 -12.20 10.71
CA ASP A 104 27.25 -12.65 11.21
C ASP A 104 26.08 -11.80 10.66
N ASP A 105 26.29 -10.50 10.46
CA ASP A 105 25.26 -9.59 9.93
C ASP A 105 24.88 -9.95 8.49
N VAL A 106 25.87 -10.27 7.66
CA VAL A 106 25.67 -10.59 6.25
C VAL A 106 25.23 -12.05 6.06
N MET A 107 25.67 -12.97 6.92
CA MET A 107 25.29 -14.38 6.78
C MET A 107 23.77 -14.59 6.95
N MET A 108 23.10 -13.81 7.82
CA MET A 108 21.63 -13.83 7.92
C MET A 108 20.94 -13.58 6.57
N GLU A 109 21.36 -12.51 5.88
CA GLU A 109 20.81 -12.11 4.58
C GLU A 109 21.08 -13.17 3.51
N VAL A 110 22.27 -13.77 3.51
CA VAL A 110 22.64 -14.86 2.58
C VAL A 110 21.70 -16.06 2.75
N LEU A 111 21.51 -16.51 3.99
CA LEU A 111 20.69 -17.71 4.26
C LEU A 111 19.19 -17.44 4.06
N GLY A 112 18.74 -16.19 4.26
CA GLY A 112 17.41 -15.74 3.85
C GLY A 112 17.21 -15.87 2.34
N GLY A 113 18.18 -15.43 1.54
CA GLY A 113 18.17 -15.56 0.08
C GLY A 113 18.07 -17.01 -0.41
N GLU A 114 18.73 -17.96 0.27
CA GLU A 114 18.65 -19.40 -0.06
C GLU A 114 17.25 -20.00 0.15
N ALA A 115 16.42 -19.39 1.02
CA ALA A 115 15.07 -19.83 1.32
C ALA A 115 14.00 -19.25 0.37
N GLU A 116 14.39 -18.33 -0.52
CA GLU A 116 13.46 -17.72 -1.48
C GLU A 116 12.82 -18.76 -2.40
N ASN A 117 11.55 -18.56 -2.74
CA ASN A 117 10.76 -19.41 -3.63
C ASN A 117 10.51 -20.86 -3.16
N LYS A 118 10.73 -21.16 -1.88
CA LYS A 118 10.43 -22.47 -1.27
C LYS A 118 9.09 -22.47 -0.56
N SER A 119 8.44 -23.63 -0.49
CA SER A 119 7.25 -23.84 0.34
C SER A 119 7.60 -23.78 1.83
N PRO A 120 6.62 -23.51 2.72
CA PRO A 120 6.88 -23.46 4.17
C PRO A 120 7.57 -24.70 4.73
N GLN A 121 7.19 -25.90 4.26
CA GLN A 121 7.77 -27.16 4.70
C GLN A 121 9.23 -27.32 4.23
N GLU A 122 9.54 -26.99 2.98
CA GLU A 122 10.92 -27.01 2.47
C GLU A 122 11.83 -26.03 3.22
N ILE A 123 11.30 -24.87 3.64
CA ILE A 123 12.05 -23.91 4.46
C ILE A 123 12.33 -24.48 5.85
N ILE A 124 11.34 -25.13 6.48
CA ILE A 124 11.52 -25.78 7.79
C ILE A 124 12.66 -26.82 7.71
N ASP A 125 12.63 -27.68 6.69
CA ASP A 125 13.62 -28.75 6.53
C ASP A 125 15.01 -28.18 6.21
N LEU A 126 15.08 -27.16 5.33
CA LEU A 126 16.33 -26.45 5.03
C LEU A 126 16.96 -25.84 6.30
N ILE A 127 16.17 -25.13 7.11
CA ILE A 127 16.66 -24.46 8.31
C ILE A 127 17.13 -25.50 9.34
N LYS A 128 16.29 -26.50 9.65
CA LYS A 128 16.56 -27.50 10.70
C LYS A 128 17.72 -28.43 10.35
N GLU A 129 17.74 -28.94 9.12
CA GLU A 129 18.67 -30.02 8.73
C GLU A 129 19.99 -29.49 8.19
N LYS A 130 20.01 -28.28 7.61
CA LYS A 130 21.20 -27.74 6.93
C LYS A 130 21.72 -26.46 7.57
N GLN A 131 20.90 -25.41 7.65
CA GLN A 131 21.40 -24.08 7.99
C GLN A 131 21.76 -23.95 9.48
N ILE A 132 20.93 -24.44 10.41
CA ILE A 132 21.24 -24.40 11.85
C ILE A 132 22.54 -25.15 12.17
N PRO A 133 22.73 -26.43 11.80
CA PRO A 133 23.98 -27.15 12.07
C PRO A 133 25.21 -26.46 11.49
N TYR A 134 25.07 -25.92 10.26
CA TYR A 134 26.14 -25.21 9.57
C TYR A 134 26.57 -23.93 10.31
N VAL A 135 25.60 -23.07 10.69
CA VAL A 135 25.87 -21.81 11.41
C VAL A 135 26.39 -22.05 12.83
N GLN A 136 25.90 -23.10 13.50
CA GLN A 136 26.43 -23.54 14.79
C GLN A 136 27.91 -23.93 14.69
N GLY A 137 28.29 -24.65 13.64
CA GLY A 137 29.69 -25.01 13.37
C GLY A 137 30.60 -23.80 13.15
N LEU A 138 30.06 -22.68 12.64
CA LEU A 138 30.78 -21.42 12.44
C LEU A 138 30.81 -20.51 13.69
N GLY A 139 29.97 -20.79 14.70
CA GLY A 139 29.84 -19.98 15.92
C GLY A 139 29.18 -18.61 15.69
N MET A 140 28.35 -18.49 14.67
CA MET A 140 27.63 -17.28 14.26
C MET A 140 26.30 -17.14 15.01
N LYS A 141 26.33 -16.55 16.21
CA LYS A 141 25.18 -16.51 17.12
C LYS A 141 24.01 -15.68 16.59
N LYS A 142 24.30 -14.56 15.92
CA LYS A 142 23.25 -13.67 15.40
C LYS A 142 22.45 -14.35 14.30
N THR A 143 23.15 -14.99 13.38
CA THR A 143 22.57 -15.82 12.32
C THR A 143 21.80 -17.00 12.90
N LEU A 144 22.30 -17.63 13.96
CA LEU A 144 21.57 -18.71 14.63
C LEU A 144 20.24 -18.22 15.20
N GLY A 145 20.23 -17.05 15.85
CA GLY A 145 18.99 -16.41 16.34
C GLY A 145 18.01 -16.06 15.21
N TYR A 146 18.51 -15.49 14.11
CA TYR A 146 17.73 -15.24 12.89
C TYR A 146 17.04 -16.51 12.35
N LEU A 147 17.79 -17.61 12.24
CA LEU A 147 17.28 -18.88 11.73
C LEU A 147 16.20 -19.46 12.65
N HIS A 148 16.41 -19.41 13.97
CA HIS A 148 15.40 -19.85 14.93
C HIS A 148 14.14 -19.00 14.88
N PHE A 149 14.26 -17.68 14.69
CA PHE A 149 13.11 -16.80 14.54
C PHE A 149 12.27 -17.19 13.33
N TRP A 150 12.87 -17.28 12.14
CA TRP A 150 12.13 -17.61 10.92
C TRP A 150 11.64 -19.06 10.89
N LEU A 151 12.36 -19.98 11.52
CA LEU A 151 11.86 -21.34 11.76
C LEU A 151 10.55 -21.30 12.57
N GLY A 152 10.49 -20.48 13.62
CA GLY A 152 9.28 -20.26 14.41
C GLY A 152 8.11 -19.82 13.53
N VAL A 153 8.30 -18.77 12.74
CA VAL A 153 7.28 -18.25 11.81
C VAL A 153 6.76 -19.36 10.88
N LYS A 154 7.65 -20.16 10.29
CA LYS A 154 7.25 -21.24 9.37
C LYS A 154 6.58 -22.42 10.05
N LEU A 155 6.98 -22.76 11.28
CA LEU A 155 6.29 -23.77 12.07
C LEU A 155 4.85 -23.36 12.37
N PHE A 156 4.63 -22.08 12.68
CA PHE A 156 3.29 -21.52 12.83
C PHE A 156 2.49 -21.54 11.50
N ASP A 157 3.14 -21.28 10.36
CA ASP A 157 2.48 -21.33 9.04
C ASP A 157 1.97 -22.75 8.69
N VAL A 158 2.53 -23.81 9.31
CA VAL A 158 2.10 -25.22 9.12
C VAL A 158 1.38 -25.82 10.34
N GLY A 159 0.98 -25.00 11.31
CA GLY A 159 0.20 -25.44 12.49
C GLY A 159 1.00 -26.18 13.58
N ARG A 160 2.33 -26.08 13.59
CA ARG A 160 3.23 -26.69 14.60
C ARG A 160 3.55 -25.69 15.71
N TYR A 161 2.52 -25.30 16.45
CA TYR A 161 2.55 -24.16 17.38
C TYR A 161 3.56 -24.29 18.51
N GLU A 162 3.62 -25.44 19.19
CA GLU A 162 4.53 -25.66 20.31
C GLU A 162 5.99 -25.58 19.86
N GLU A 163 6.32 -26.21 18.73
CA GLU A 163 7.67 -26.11 18.15
C GLU A 163 8.01 -24.68 17.71
N GLY A 164 7.01 -23.93 17.24
CA GLY A 164 7.16 -22.52 16.89
C GLY A 164 7.57 -21.67 18.10
N ILE A 165 6.86 -21.81 19.22
CA ILE A 165 7.19 -21.13 20.49
C ILE A 165 8.58 -21.54 21.00
N GLU A 166 8.92 -22.83 20.97
CA GLU A 166 10.26 -23.28 21.37
C GLU A 166 11.35 -22.71 20.47
N SER A 167 11.08 -22.51 19.19
CA SER A 167 12.00 -21.84 18.27
C SER A 167 12.21 -20.37 18.66
N TYR A 168 11.16 -19.63 19.02
CA TYR A 168 11.32 -18.26 19.53
C TYR A 168 12.08 -18.22 20.87
N LYS A 169 11.84 -19.16 21.79
CA LYS A 169 12.62 -19.27 23.03
C LYS A 169 14.09 -19.55 22.75
N ALA A 170 14.41 -20.33 21.72
CA ALA A 170 15.79 -20.55 21.30
C ALA A 170 16.47 -19.24 20.89
N VAL A 171 15.76 -18.31 20.24
CA VAL A 171 16.26 -16.95 19.93
C VAL A 171 16.68 -16.23 21.21
N LEU A 172 15.81 -16.22 22.22
CA LEU A 172 16.06 -15.56 23.51
C LEU A 172 17.24 -16.18 24.28
N SER A 173 17.59 -17.43 23.99
CA SER A 173 18.73 -18.12 24.61
C SER A 173 20.09 -17.79 23.97
N VAL A 174 20.10 -17.39 22.69
CA VAL A 174 21.33 -17.15 21.93
C VAL A 174 21.63 -15.67 21.71
N LEU A 175 20.60 -14.81 21.72
CA LEU A 175 20.69 -13.36 21.54
C LEU A 175 20.45 -12.60 22.85
N GLY A 176 20.94 -11.37 22.91
CA GLY A 176 20.73 -10.47 24.05
C GLY A 176 19.72 -9.34 23.74
N PRO A 177 19.33 -8.56 24.77
CA PRO A 177 18.25 -7.57 24.64
C PRO A 177 18.50 -6.41 23.67
N THR A 178 19.75 -6.17 23.25
CA THR A 178 20.10 -5.16 22.25
C THR A 178 20.10 -5.71 20.81
N ASP A 179 19.72 -6.97 20.60
CA ASP A 179 19.53 -7.53 19.26
C ASP A 179 18.07 -7.42 18.81
N VAL A 180 17.87 -7.02 17.57
CA VAL A 180 16.55 -6.81 16.99
C VAL A 180 15.72 -8.09 16.92
N TYR A 181 16.34 -9.26 16.69
CA TYR A 181 15.62 -10.54 16.68
C TYR A 181 15.26 -11.03 18.08
N TYR A 182 15.98 -10.61 19.13
CA TYR A 182 15.58 -10.86 20.51
C TYR A 182 14.25 -10.16 20.82
N ALA A 183 14.17 -8.87 20.46
CA ALA A 183 12.95 -8.08 20.66
C ALA A 183 11.78 -8.62 19.82
N ASN A 184 12.06 -8.99 18.57
CA ASN A 184 11.09 -9.59 17.68
C ASN A 184 10.54 -10.92 18.23
N ALA A 185 11.40 -11.77 18.82
CA ALA A 185 10.97 -13.02 19.45
C ALA A 185 10.08 -12.78 20.69
N ILE A 186 10.33 -11.73 21.48
CA ILE A 186 9.43 -11.33 22.59
C ILE A 186 8.05 -10.96 22.04
N ALA A 187 7.99 -10.11 21.02
CA ALA A 187 6.74 -9.72 20.37
C ALA A 187 6.00 -10.94 19.79
N ALA A 188 6.72 -11.82 19.09
CA ALA A 188 6.16 -13.00 18.44
C ALA A 188 5.58 -14.01 19.44
N ILE A 189 6.24 -14.27 20.57
CA ILE A 189 5.69 -15.14 21.62
C ILE A 189 4.37 -14.57 22.14
N ARG A 190 4.35 -13.28 22.51
CA ARG A 190 3.15 -12.63 23.06
C ARG A 190 1.97 -12.70 22.10
N ILE A 191 2.20 -12.37 20.83
CA ILE A 191 1.10 -12.28 19.86
C ILE A 191 0.56 -13.66 19.49
N GLU A 192 1.43 -14.65 19.29
CA GLU A 192 1.00 -15.99 18.92
C GLU A 192 0.32 -16.72 20.09
N GLU A 193 0.78 -16.51 21.33
CA GLU A 193 0.08 -16.99 22.52
C GLU A 193 -1.31 -16.36 22.63
N LYS A 194 -1.44 -15.05 22.42
CA LYS A 194 -2.72 -14.34 22.46
C LYS A 194 -3.70 -14.81 21.39
N VAL A 195 -3.24 -14.97 20.14
CA VAL A 195 -4.07 -15.50 19.03
C VAL A 195 -4.59 -16.90 19.38
N ARG A 196 -3.72 -17.77 19.93
CA ARG A 196 -4.08 -19.12 20.35
C ARG A 196 -5.04 -19.14 21.54
N GLU A 197 -4.80 -18.32 22.57
CA GLU A 197 -5.68 -18.21 23.74
C GLU A 197 -7.10 -17.78 23.37
N LYS A 198 -7.24 -16.94 22.34
CA LYS A 198 -8.54 -16.54 21.80
C LYS A 198 -9.19 -17.58 20.88
N GLY A 199 -8.49 -18.67 20.56
CA GLY A 199 -8.96 -19.69 19.63
C GLY A 199 -9.13 -19.18 18.19
N LEU A 200 -8.39 -18.12 17.82
CA LEU A 200 -8.49 -17.52 16.50
C LEU A 200 -7.59 -18.24 15.49
N SER A 201 -8.05 -18.33 14.25
CA SER A 201 -7.21 -18.79 13.13
C SER A 201 -6.31 -17.65 12.66
N ARG A 202 -5.06 -17.96 12.30
CA ARG A 202 -4.13 -16.98 11.71
C ARG A 202 -4.59 -16.45 10.34
N ASN A 203 -5.54 -17.15 9.71
CA ASN A 203 -6.16 -16.79 8.43
C ASN A 203 -7.59 -16.24 8.58
N ASP A 204 -7.98 -15.83 9.79
CA ASP A 204 -9.30 -15.24 10.05
C ASP A 204 -9.36 -13.80 9.50
N ASP A 205 -10.32 -13.49 8.63
CA ASP A 205 -10.50 -12.16 8.03
C ASP A 205 -10.93 -11.07 9.04
N SER A 206 -11.30 -11.46 10.26
CA SER A 206 -11.56 -10.54 11.37
C SER A 206 -10.30 -10.14 12.15
N LEU A 207 -9.16 -10.75 11.84
CA LEU A 207 -7.92 -10.60 12.59
C LEU A 207 -6.85 -9.91 11.74
N ALA A 208 -6.11 -8.99 12.35
CA ALA A 208 -4.80 -8.54 11.90
C ALA A 208 -3.86 -8.45 13.09
N PHE A 209 -2.60 -8.84 12.90
CA PHE A 209 -1.59 -8.78 13.94
C PHE A 209 -0.19 -8.70 13.37
N SER A 210 0.73 -8.18 14.18
CA SER A 210 2.13 -8.06 13.85
C SER A 210 3.03 -8.37 15.05
N ALA A 211 4.24 -8.81 14.73
CA ALA A 211 5.37 -8.87 15.65
C ALA A 211 6.60 -8.38 14.92
N CYS A 212 7.18 -7.31 15.44
CA CYS A 212 8.36 -6.65 14.89
C CYS A 212 9.40 -6.38 15.98
N GLY A 213 10.66 -6.31 15.56
CA GLY A 213 11.73 -5.69 16.33
C GLY A 213 12.15 -4.39 15.65
N ASP A 214 12.03 -3.27 16.34
CA ASP A 214 12.45 -1.97 15.81
C ASP A 214 13.88 -1.67 16.28
N GLU A 215 14.73 -1.17 15.39
CA GLU A 215 16.02 -0.58 15.78
C GLU A 215 16.01 0.92 15.50
N TYR A 216 16.39 1.70 16.51
CA TYR A 216 16.57 3.14 16.42
C TYR A 216 18.04 3.51 16.61
N ARG A 217 18.52 4.51 15.87
CA ARG A 217 19.89 5.02 15.99
C ARG A 217 19.93 6.53 16.17
N SER A 218 20.69 6.97 17.16
CA SER A 218 21.05 8.36 17.41
C SER A 218 22.33 8.67 16.64
N ILE A 219 22.24 9.54 15.63
CA ILE A 219 23.37 9.95 14.80
C ILE A 219 23.35 11.48 14.74
N ASP A 220 24.41 12.11 15.25
CA ASP A 220 24.59 13.57 15.29
C ASP A 220 23.40 14.33 15.90
N GLY A 221 22.91 13.83 17.05
CA GLY A 221 21.80 14.44 17.80
C GLY A 221 20.41 14.16 17.22
N LYS A 222 20.31 13.44 16.10
CA LYS A 222 19.06 13.08 15.42
C LYS A 222 18.72 11.63 15.66
N LEU A 223 17.42 11.32 15.69
CA LEU A 223 16.94 9.96 15.85
C LEU A 223 16.43 9.41 14.51
N TRP A 224 16.96 8.26 14.13
CA TRP A 224 16.65 7.58 12.88
C TRP A 224 16.04 6.21 13.13
N PHE A 225 15.07 5.84 12.31
CA PHE A 225 14.58 4.49 12.18
C PHE A 225 15.57 3.68 11.35
N TRP A 226 16.05 2.54 11.85
CA TRP A 226 17.15 1.80 11.22
C TRP A 226 16.70 0.54 10.48
N GLN A 227 15.81 -0.25 11.08
CA GLN A 227 15.23 -1.47 10.52
C GLN A 227 14.06 -1.98 11.37
N GLU A 228 13.23 -2.81 10.74
CA GLU A 228 12.05 -3.47 11.34
C GLU A 228 11.92 -4.90 10.80
N PRO A 229 12.78 -5.86 11.19
CA PRO A 229 12.49 -7.26 10.94
C PRO A 229 11.26 -7.68 11.72
N GLY A 230 10.45 -8.57 11.14
CA GLY A 230 9.19 -8.95 11.72
C GLY A 230 8.27 -9.63 10.72
N TYR A 231 7.03 -9.83 11.14
CA TYR A 231 5.97 -10.26 10.26
C TYR A 231 4.65 -9.61 10.68
N SER A 232 3.82 -9.35 9.68
CA SER A 232 2.40 -9.06 9.85
C SER A 232 1.56 -10.17 9.21
N ARG A 233 0.34 -10.33 9.71
CA ARG A 233 -0.66 -11.30 9.24
C ARG A 233 -2.06 -10.67 9.33
N GLY A 234 -2.95 -11.19 8.51
CA GLY A 234 -4.36 -10.77 8.48
C GLY A 234 -4.71 -9.84 7.33
N SER A 235 -6.00 -9.70 7.11
CA SER A 235 -6.62 -8.95 6.00
C SER A 235 -7.54 -7.83 6.52
N LEU A 236 -7.43 -7.45 7.80
CA LEU A 236 -8.29 -6.42 8.38
C LEU A 236 -7.89 -5.02 7.90
N TRP A 237 -8.32 -4.65 6.69
CA TRP A 237 -8.05 -3.39 5.99
C TRP A 237 -8.39 -2.10 6.77
N SER A 238 -9.15 -2.22 7.87
CA SER A 238 -9.57 -1.10 8.71
C SER A 238 -8.70 -0.89 9.95
N ALA A 239 -7.73 -1.78 10.20
CA ALA A 239 -6.77 -1.64 11.28
C ALA A 239 -5.43 -1.12 10.73
N SER A 240 -5.07 0.11 11.10
CA SER A 240 -3.71 0.62 10.96
C SER A 240 -3.04 0.53 12.33
N GLU A 241 -1.84 -0.02 12.43
CA GLU A 241 -1.06 -0.01 13.67
C GLU A 241 -0.37 1.36 13.83
N PRO A 242 -0.32 1.96 15.03
CA PRO A 242 0.51 3.12 15.27
C PRO A 242 1.98 2.70 15.27
N GLY A 243 2.85 3.53 14.74
CA GLY A 243 4.26 3.17 14.64
C GLY A 243 5.18 4.36 14.57
N VAL A 244 6.34 4.22 15.22
CA VAL A 244 7.49 5.12 15.02
C VAL A 244 7.96 5.09 13.56
N TYR A 245 7.75 3.96 12.88
CA TYR A 245 7.97 3.81 11.44
C TYR A 245 7.27 4.92 10.62
N PHE A 246 5.98 5.18 10.86
CA PHE A 246 5.23 6.20 10.11
C PHE A 246 5.74 7.63 10.37
N ALA A 247 6.26 7.89 11.57
CA ALA A 247 6.92 9.15 11.87
C ALA A 247 8.27 9.31 11.13
N SER A 248 8.81 8.21 10.60
CA SER A 248 10.13 8.16 9.96
C SER A 248 10.11 8.25 8.43
N LEU A 249 8.95 8.35 7.78
CA LEU A 249 8.85 8.25 6.31
C LEU A 249 9.67 9.31 5.52
N CYS A 250 10.09 10.40 6.16
CA CYS A 250 11.01 11.37 5.56
C CYS A 250 12.47 10.97 5.78
N ASP A 251 13.07 10.21 4.85
CA ASP A 251 14.44 9.71 4.93
C ASP A 251 14.76 8.96 6.25
N SER A 252 13.83 8.14 6.74
CA SER A 252 13.97 7.40 8.02
C SER A 252 14.17 8.29 9.26
N LEU A 253 13.97 9.61 9.16
CA LEU A 253 14.16 10.56 10.26
C LEU A 253 12.93 10.59 11.16
N ILE A 254 13.08 10.24 12.43
CA ILE A 254 11.99 10.26 13.42
C ILE A 254 11.91 11.64 14.09
N ILE A 255 13.04 12.11 14.64
CA ILE A 255 13.11 13.36 15.41
C ILE A 255 14.34 14.17 14.96
N GLU A 256 14.09 15.44 14.66
CA GLU A 256 15.09 16.50 14.49
C GLU A 256 14.87 17.58 15.58
N PRO A 257 15.65 17.58 16.67
CA PRO A 257 15.41 18.46 17.81
C PRO A 257 15.47 19.95 17.49
N GLU A 258 16.15 20.34 16.41
CA GLU A 258 16.32 21.75 16.02
C GLU A 258 15.12 22.33 15.26
N MET A 259 14.17 21.50 14.82
CA MET A 259 12.99 21.98 14.09
C MET A 259 12.09 22.83 14.99
N LYS A 260 11.68 23.97 14.46
CA LYS A 260 10.71 24.90 15.05
C LYS A 260 9.37 24.76 14.36
N ALA A 261 8.32 25.23 15.03
CA ALA A 261 6.99 25.27 14.43
C ALA A 261 7.01 26.06 13.10
N GLY A 262 6.50 25.44 12.04
CA GLY A 262 6.53 25.94 10.66
C GLY A 262 7.69 25.41 9.81
N ASP A 263 8.71 24.79 10.40
CA ASP A 263 9.84 24.26 9.62
C ASP A 263 9.41 23.06 8.77
N VAL A 264 9.98 23.00 7.56
CA VAL A 264 9.72 21.93 6.57
C VAL A 264 11.05 21.33 6.13
N LYS A 265 11.12 20.00 6.12
CA LYS A 265 12.20 19.22 5.53
C LYS A 265 11.65 18.37 4.40
N THR A 266 12.36 18.35 3.28
CA THR A 266 12.02 17.52 2.12
C THR A 266 12.98 16.34 2.06
N ALA A 267 12.45 15.14 1.88
CA ALA A 267 13.22 13.91 1.76
C ALA A 267 14.03 13.88 0.45
N SER A 268 14.90 12.89 0.29
CA SER A 268 15.77 12.77 -0.88
C SER A 268 15.02 12.52 -2.19
N ASP A 269 13.78 12.04 -2.12
CA ASP A 269 12.87 11.85 -3.25
C ASP A 269 12.30 13.16 -3.82
N GLY A 270 12.44 14.29 -3.11
CA GLY A 270 11.88 15.59 -3.50
C GLY A 270 10.37 15.72 -3.33
N ILE A 271 9.68 14.68 -2.87
CA ILE A 271 8.22 14.58 -2.78
C ILE A 271 7.79 14.55 -1.30
N THR A 272 8.40 13.68 -0.50
CA THR A 272 8.02 13.46 0.88
C THR A 272 8.46 14.64 1.74
N LYS A 273 7.55 15.14 2.59
CA LYS A 273 7.81 16.32 3.44
C LYS A 273 7.50 16.02 4.89
N LEU A 274 8.45 16.37 5.77
CA LEU A 274 8.28 16.43 7.22
C LEU A 274 8.08 17.89 7.63
N VAL A 275 6.97 18.17 8.31
CA VAL A 275 6.60 19.51 8.78
C VAL A 275 6.49 19.49 10.31
N CYS A 276 7.18 20.39 10.99
CA CYS A 276 6.92 20.62 12.41
C CYS A 276 5.72 21.56 12.54
N LYS A 277 4.55 21.02 12.91
CA LYS A 277 3.31 21.82 13.04
C LYS A 277 3.27 22.64 14.32
N SER A 278 3.79 22.10 15.41
CA SER A 278 3.80 22.75 16.71
C SER A 278 4.92 22.18 17.57
N THR A 279 5.40 22.97 18.52
CA THR A 279 6.33 22.57 19.60
C THR A 279 5.74 22.83 20.98
N ASN A 280 4.48 23.27 21.04
CA ASN A 280 3.79 23.61 22.29
C ASN A 280 2.31 23.19 22.25
N ALA A 281 2.01 22.02 21.71
CA ALA A 281 0.65 21.50 21.68
C ALA A 281 0.27 20.86 23.01
N ALA A 282 -1.01 20.97 23.38
CA ALA A 282 -1.63 20.18 24.43
C ALA A 282 -2.35 18.97 23.78
N VAL A 283 -2.07 17.77 24.26
CA VAL A 283 -2.66 16.52 23.75
C VAL A 283 -3.33 15.76 24.88
N SER A 284 -4.64 15.50 24.73
CA SER A 284 -5.42 14.71 25.69
C SER A 284 -5.52 13.26 25.21
N THR A 285 -5.16 12.32 26.07
CA THR A 285 -5.25 10.87 25.82
C THR A 285 -5.85 10.16 27.04
N PRO A 286 -6.18 8.86 26.94
CA PRO A 286 -6.58 8.09 28.12
C PRO A 286 -5.51 8.01 29.22
N ALA A 287 -4.22 8.17 28.88
CA ALA A 287 -3.13 8.20 29.84
C ALA A 287 -3.00 9.54 30.60
N GLY A 288 -3.62 10.61 30.11
CA GLY A 288 -3.58 11.94 30.72
C GLY A 288 -3.58 13.09 29.72
N VAL A 289 -3.36 14.30 30.22
CA VAL A 289 -3.16 15.50 29.39
C VAL A 289 -1.67 15.83 29.39
N PHE A 290 -1.10 15.93 28.18
CA PHE A 290 0.31 16.21 27.97
C PHE A 290 0.48 17.60 27.36
N GLU A 291 1.28 18.43 28.01
CA GLU A 291 1.58 19.79 27.60
C GLU A 291 2.95 19.86 26.91
N ASN A 292 3.18 20.93 26.13
CA ASN A 292 4.44 21.17 25.41
C ASN A 292 4.81 20.05 24.41
N CYS A 293 3.82 19.39 23.80
CA CYS A 293 4.06 18.37 22.80
C CYS A 293 4.56 18.98 21.47
N SER A 294 5.50 18.28 20.83
CA SER A 294 5.91 18.55 19.47
C SER A 294 5.11 17.70 18.49
N VAL A 295 4.49 18.34 17.50
CA VAL A 295 3.64 17.70 16.50
C VAL A 295 4.35 17.76 15.16
N PHE A 296 4.66 16.60 14.60
CA PHE A 296 5.25 16.45 13.28
C PHE A 296 4.24 15.85 12.33
N ALA A 297 4.21 16.37 11.11
CA ALA A 297 3.36 15.86 10.05
C ALA A 297 4.21 15.41 8.86
N VAL A 298 3.99 14.18 8.39
CA VAL A 298 4.62 13.64 7.18
C VAL A 298 3.56 13.43 6.12
N SER A 299 3.83 13.94 4.91
CA SER A 299 3.01 13.66 3.72
C SER A 299 3.81 12.80 2.74
N GLU A 300 3.30 11.63 2.40
CA GLU A 300 3.82 10.73 1.37
C GLU A 300 2.69 10.40 0.40
N ASN A 301 2.78 10.87 -0.85
CA ASN A 301 1.70 10.75 -1.84
C ASN A 301 0.36 11.28 -1.28
N GLU A 302 -0.69 10.45 -1.27
CA GLU A 302 -2.03 10.78 -0.73
C GLU A 302 -2.18 10.44 0.76
N LYS A 303 -1.12 9.96 1.43
CA LYS A 303 -1.14 9.58 2.83
C LYS A 303 -0.55 10.68 3.70
N PHE A 304 -1.21 10.96 4.81
CA PHE A 304 -0.85 12.02 5.73
C PHE A 304 -0.81 11.50 7.17
N PHE A 305 0.33 11.67 7.82
CA PHE A 305 0.60 11.16 9.16
C PHE A 305 0.93 12.32 10.09
N GLU A 306 0.20 12.48 11.20
CA GLU A 306 0.57 13.43 12.26
C GLU A 306 0.95 12.66 13.50
N THR A 307 2.13 12.92 14.06
CA THR A 307 2.60 12.26 15.28
C THR A 307 2.97 13.33 16.30
N ALA A 308 2.42 13.21 17.50
CA ALA A 308 2.73 14.08 18.62
C ALA A 308 3.65 13.36 19.61
N PHE A 309 4.78 13.98 19.92
CA PHE A 309 5.73 13.52 20.93
C PHE A 309 5.73 14.46 22.13
N CYS A 310 5.66 13.91 23.33
CA CYS A 310 5.77 14.64 24.58
C CYS A 310 7.18 14.44 25.18
N PRO A 311 7.92 15.52 25.49
CA PRO A 311 9.23 15.43 26.12
C PRO A 311 9.25 14.57 27.38
N GLY A 312 10.19 13.63 27.47
CA GLY A 312 10.34 12.71 28.60
C GLY A 312 9.29 11.58 28.65
N VAL A 313 8.33 11.56 27.73
CA VAL A 313 7.31 10.51 27.64
C VAL A 313 7.45 9.72 26.34
N GLY A 314 7.50 10.34 25.18
CA GLY A 314 7.47 9.63 23.89
C GLY A 314 6.27 10.00 23.03
N MET A 315 5.89 9.10 22.12
CA MET A 315 4.72 9.27 21.25
C MET A 315 3.44 9.21 22.11
N VAL A 316 2.64 10.27 22.07
CA VAL A 316 1.39 10.36 22.84
C VAL A 316 0.14 10.26 21.96
N TYR A 317 0.27 10.62 20.68
CA TYR A 317 -0.81 10.59 19.71
C TYR A 317 -0.28 10.39 18.30
N GLN A 318 -1.03 9.67 17.48
CA GLN A 318 -0.79 9.58 16.05
C GLN A 318 -2.11 9.59 15.27
N LYS A 319 -2.17 10.40 14.22
CA LYS A 319 -3.26 10.43 13.25
C LYS A 319 -2.75 9.93 11.92
N ILE A 320 -3.39 8.91 11.38
CA ILE A 320 -3.12 8.36 10.06
C ILE A 320 -4.32 8.70 9.20
N THR A 321 -4.08 9.50 8.16
CA THR A 321 -5.09 9.92 7.19
C THR A 321 -4.74 9.34 5.83
N ASN A 322 -5.54 8.38 5.38
CA ASN A 322 -5.61 7.89 4.01
C ASN A 322 -7.07 8.05 3.52
N THR A 323 -7.63 7.01 2.89
CA THR A 323 -9.09 6.82 2.68
C THR A 323 -9.92 7.05 3.96
N ILE A 324 -9.34 6.68 5.11
CA ILE A 324 -9.94 6.84 6.44
C ILE A 324 -9.01 7.62 7.37
N VAL A 325 -9.59 8.11 8.46
CA VAL A 325 -8.85 8.69 9.57
C VAL A 325 -8.80 7.66 10.69
N ASN A 326 -7.60 7.19 11.00
CA ASN A 326 -7.33 6.39 12.20
C ASN A 326 -6.57 7.25 13.20
N GLU A 327 -7.06 7.27 14.44
CA GLU A 327 -6.41 7.98 15.53
C GLU A 327 -5.96 7.01 16.60
N HIS A 328 -4.71 7.16 17.02
CA HIS A 328 -4.08 6.35 18.05
C HIS A 328 -3.71 7.23 19.23
N PHE A 329 -4.07 6.76 20.41
CA PHE A 329 -3.87 7.50 21.65
C PHE A 329 -3.07 6.67 22.64
N LEU A 330 -2.15 7.31 23.33
CA LEU A 330 -1.44 6.68 24.42
C LEU A 330 -2.41 6.33 25.55
N LYS A 331 -2.53 5.03 25.83
CA LYS A 331 -3.41 4.46 26.85
C LYS A 331 -2.70 4.35 28.19
N LYS A 332 -1.47 3.83 28.17
CA LYS A 332 -0.60 3.68 29.34
C LYS A 332 0.86 3.76 28.91
N TYR A 333 1.73 4.09 29.85
CA TYR A 333 3.16 4.09 29.61
C TYR A 333 3.94 3.85 30.91
N HIS A 334 5.18 3.41 30.76
CA HIS A 334 6.18 3.30 31.82
C HIS A 334 7.51 3.83 31.29
N ILE A 335 8.13 4.78 31.98
CA ILE A 335 9.44 5.32 31.62
C ILE A 335 10.41 4.99 32.75
N GLU A 336 11.36 4.12 32.44
CA GLU A 336 12.46 3.75 33.32
C GLU A 336 13.59 4.80 33.26
N GLY A 337 13.83 5.38 32.07
CA GLY A 337 14.85 6.41 31.88
C GLY A 337 14.94 6.93 30.45
N GLY A 338 16.03 7.66 30.16
CA GLY A 338 16.23 8.33 28.87
C GLY A 338 15.78 9.79 28.89
N SER A 339 15.95 10.48 27.76
CA SER A 339 15.62 11.90 27.63
C SER A 339 15.18 12.23 26.20
N GLY A 340 14.73 13.47 25.98
CA GLY A 340 14.28 13.96 24.67
C GLY A 340 12.81 13.66 24.37
N LEU A 341 12.43 13.78 23.10
CA LEU A 341 11.05 13.59 22.63
C LEU A 341 10.63 12.11 22.58
N LEU A 342 11.58 11.20 22.43
CA LEU A 342 11.38 9.75 22.56
C LEU A 342 12.48 9.19 23.47
N PRO A 343 12.19 8.96 24.77
CA PRO A 343 13.18 8.44 25.69
C PRO A 343 13.45 6.95 25.41
N LEU A 344 14.71 6.60 25.15
CA LEU A 344 15.12 5.25 24.74
C LEU A 344 15.98 4.57 25.81
N ALA A 345 15.35 4.12 26.89
CA ALA A 345 15.98 3.27 27.91
C ALA A 345 15.30 1.91 27.98
N ALA A 346 16.08 0.86 28.23
CA ALA A 346 15.54 -0.49 28.41
C ALA A 346 14.47 -0.50 29.52
N GLY A 347 13.35 -1.17 29.26
CA GLY A 347 12.19 -1.20 30.14
C GLY A 347 11.16 -0.09 29.88
N ASN A 348 11.48 0.95 29.09
CA ASN A 348 10.48 1.90 28.65
C ASN A 348 9.41 1.21 27.81
N ARG A 349 8.13 1.52 28.06
CA ARG A 349 7.00 0.83 27.44
C ARG A 349 5.83 1.78 27.19
N TRP A 350 5.17 1.62 26.05
CA TRP A 350 3.97 2.34 25.64
C TRP A 350 2.89 1.37 25.19
N GLU A 351 1.66 1.64 25.63
CA GLU A 351 0.42 0.97 25.24
C GLU A 351 -0.45 1.98 24.50
N TYR A 352 -0.86 1.66 23.29
CA TYR A 352 -1.77 2.49 22.50
C TYR A 352 -3.14 1.85 22.37
N ILE A 353 -4.14 2.70 22.14
CA ILE A 353 -5.45 2.29 21.66
C ILE A 353 -5.77 3.03 20.37
N ALA A 354 -6.38 2.33 19.44
CA ALA A 354 -6.99 2.93 18.28
C ALA A 354 -8.41 3.40 18.63
N LYS A 355 -8.74 4.63 18.26
CA LYS A 355 -10.13 5.06 18.11
C LYS A 355 -10.52 4.79 16.66
N ASN A 356 -11.15 3.64 16.46
CA ASN A 356 -11.65 3.25 15.15
C ASN A 356 -13.15 3.55 15.06
N ALA A 357 -13.57 4.37 14.10
CA ALA A 357 -14.97 4.74 13.91
C ALA A 357 -15.81 3.70 13.14
N PHE A 358 -15.20 2.60 12.69
CA PHE A 358 -15.80 1.66 11.74
C PHE A 358 -16.14 0.31 12.38
N ILE A 359 -15.31 -0.15 13.31
CA ILE A 359 -15.36 -1.52 13.81
C ILE A 359 -15.45 -1.58 15.34
N ALA A 360 -16.26 -2.52 15.82
CA ALA A 360 -16.24 -2.94 17.21
C ALA A 360 -15.21 -4.07 17.32
N GLY A 361 -14.33 -3.99 18.32
CA GLY A 361 -13.26 -4.96 18.44
C GLY A 361 -12.25 -4.63 19.52
N GLU A 362 -11.24 -5.48 19.59
CA GLU A 362 -10.06 -5.29 20.41
C GLU A 362 -8.92 -4.74 19.56
N PHE A 363 -8.31 -3.66 20.04
CA PHE A 363 -7.09 -3.06 19.48
C PHE A 363 -6.08 -2.95 20.60
N GLU A 364 -4.89 -3.49 20.37
CA GLU A 364 -3.76 -3.35 21.27
C GLU A 364 -2.49 -3.20 20.45
N ASP A 365 -1.77 -2.12 20.69
CA ASP A 365 -0.45 -1.88 20.11
C ASP A 365 0.51 -1.52 21.22
N ILE A 366 1.62 -2.27 21.30
CA ILE A 366 2.65 -2.07 22.31
C ILE A 366 3.98 -1.80 21.66
N LEU A 367 4.72 -0.89 22.28
CA LEU A 367 6.15 -0.72 22.05
C LEU A 367 6.89 -0.86 23.38
N GLU A 368 7.92 -1.69 23.44
CA GLU A 368 8.74 -1.89 24.64
C GLU A 368 10.23 -1.93 24.29
N ILE A 369 11.04 -1.03 24.87
CA ILE A 369 12.49 -1.04 24.66
C ILE A 369 13.10 -2.21 25.40
N THR A 370 13.64 -3.18 24.66
CA THR A 370 14.29 -4.36 25.25
C THR A 370 15.73 -4.07 25.64
N GLY A 371 16.42 -3.21 24.89
CA GLY A 371 17.82 -2.87 25.14
C GLY A 371 18.23 -1.57 24.47
N ALA A 372 19.17 -0.86 25.10
CA ALA A 372 19.77 0.36 24.56
C ALA A 372 21.25 0.43 24.93
N GLU A 373 22.11 0.74 23.96
CA GLU A 373 23.56 0.87 24.11
C GLU A 373 24.12 1.82 23.05
N ASP A 374 25.05 2.70 23.41
CA ASP A 374 25.85 3.52 22.47
C ASP A 374 25.06 4.21 21.34
N GLY A 375 23.94 4.86 21.69
CA GLY A 375 23.10 5.57 20.72
C GLY A 375 22.21 4.66 19.86
N LYS A 376 22.25 3.34 20.08
CA LYS A 376 21.32 2.36 19.52
C LYS A 376 20.28 1.98 20.58
N ALA A 377 19.03 1.83 20.17
CA ALA A 377 17.98 1.21 20.97
C ALA A 377 17.21 0.19 20.14
N VAL A 378 16.72 -0.85 20.80
CA VAL A 378 15.90 -1.88 20.19
C VAL A 378 14.59 -2.01 20.95
N ALA A 379 13.48 -2.10 20.22
CA ALA A 379 12.16 -2.25 20.78
C ALA A 379 11.44 -3.50 20.25
N ALA A 380 10.69 -4.17 21.12
CA ALA A 380 9.69 -5.14 20.73
C ALA A 380 8.40 -4.38 20.42
N ALA A 381 7.92 -4.49 19.19
CA ALA A 381 6.67 -3.92 18.72
C ALA A 381 5.69 -5.06 18.41
N TYR A 382 4.49 -4.99 18.98
CA TYR A 382 3.42 -5.94 18.62
C TYR A 382 2.10 -5.22 18.44
N GLY A 383 1.38 -5.57 17.37
CA GLY A 383 0.04 -5.11 17.07
C GLY A 383 -0.95 -6.26 17.08
N PHE A 384 -2.13 -6.02 17.64
CA PHE A 384 -3.25 -6.96 17.67
C PHE A 384 -4.55 -6.21 17.40
N SER A 385 -5.25 -6.62 16.36
CA SER A 385 -6.55 -6.10 15.96
C SER A 385 -7.51 -7.24 15.69
N HIS A 386 -8.57 -7.34 16.46
CA HIS A 386 -9.61 -8.36 16.28
C HIS A 386 -10.99 -7.70 16.25
N ARG A 387 -11.61 -7.74 15.07
CA ARG A 387 -12.96 -7.21 14.82
C ARG A 387 -14.00 -8.21 15.32
N THR A 388 -14.78 -7.82 16.32
CA THR A 388 -15.93 -8.59 16.82
C THR A 388 -17.26 -8.13 16.22
N GLY A 389 -17.28 -6.98 15.55
CA GLY A 389 -18.45 -6.46 14.86
C GLY A 389 -18.18 -5.11 14.19
N TYR A 390 -19.25 -4.41 13.83
CA TYR A 390 -19.19 -3.08 13.24
C TYR A 390 -19.84 -2.05 14.17
N ASP A 391 -19.39 -0.80 14.11
CA ASP A 391 -20.09 0.27 14.82
C ASP A 391 -21.39 0.62 14.09
N GLU A 392 -22.46 -0.09 14.42
CA GLU A 392 -23.78 0.14 13.83
C GLU A 392 -24.41 1.48 14.25
N THR A 393 -23.82 2.20 15.21
CA THR A 393 -24.26 3.55 15.61
C THR A 393 -23.66 4.64 14.71
N ALA A 394 -22.68 4.29 13.89
CA ALA A 394 -22.05 5.19 12.93
C ALA A 394 -22.43 4.84 11.49
N TRP A 395 -22.53 5.86 10.62
CA TRP A 395 -22.74 5.67 9.19
C TRP A 395 -21.67 4.74 8.59
N ALA A 396 -20.41 4.99 8.93
CA ALA A 396 -19.28 4.30 8.32
C ALA A 396 -19.18 2.83 8.74
N GLY A 397 -19.53 2.49 9.97
CA GLY A 397 -19.57 1.09 10.41
C GLY A 397 -20.63 0.27 9.67
N ASN A 398 -21.81 0.84 9.41
CA ASN A 398 -22.84 0.20 8.58
C ASN A 398 -22.39 0.03 7.12
N MET A 399 -21.73 1.03 6.52
CA MET A 399 -21.23 0.91 5.14
C MET A 399 -20.09 -0.09 5.01
N LEU A 400 -19.19 -0.15 5.99
CA LEU A 400 -18.14 -1.16 6.03
C LEU A 400 -18.74 -2.56 6.20
N ASN A 401 -19.75 -2.74 7.05
CA ASN A 401 -20.47 -4.01 7.18
C ASN A 401 -21.04 -4.46 5.84
N ALA A 402 -21.79 -3.59 5.17
CA ALA A 402 -22.35 -3.86 3.84
C ALA A 402 -21.26 -4.27 2.84
N ARG A 403 -20.13 -3.56 2.80
CA ARG A 403 -19.02 -3.87 1.90
C ARG A 403 -18.37 -5.22 2.20
N GLN A 404 -18.17 -5.56 3.45
CA GLN A 404 -17.38 -6.74 3.83
C GLN A 404 -18.21 -8.03 3.79
N ASN A 405 -19.53 -7.93 3.95
CA ASN A 405 -20.38 -9.11 4.12
C ASN A 405 -21.46 -9.30 3.04
N TYR A 406 -21.49 -8.50 1.96
CA TYR A 406 -22.49 -8.68 0.89
C TYR A 406 -22.35 -9.98 0.10
N ALA A 407 -21.21 -10.66 0.20
CA ALA A 407 -20.96 -11.95 -0.42
C ALA A 407 -20.16 -12.86 0.53
N VAL A 408 -20.48 -14.15 0.52
CA VAL A 408 -19.76 -15.20 1.27
C VAL A 408 -19.37 -16.33 0.32
N CYS A 409 -18.24 -16.98 0.58
CA CYS A 409 -17.80 -18.14 -0.21
C CYS A 409 -17.95 -19.41 0.63
N GLU A 410 -18.84 -20.31 0.23
CA GLU A 410 -19.07 -21.60 0.87
C GLU A 410 -18.75 -22.72 -0.12
N ASN A 411 -17.82 -23.62 0.23
CA ASN A 411 -17.37 -24.73 -0.63
C ASN A 411 -16.90 -24.30 -2.02
N GLY A 412 -16.27 -23.13 -2.13
CA GLY A 412 -15.79 -22.57 -3.40
C GLY A 412 -16.87 -21.93 -4.26
N LYS A 413 -18.09 -21.78 -3.76
CA LYS A 413 -19.19 -21.08 -4.41
C LYS A 413 -19.51 -19.78 -3.67
N GLU A 414 -19.50 -18.66 -4.38
CA GLU A 414 -19.93 -17.37 -3.85
C GLU A 414 -21.46 -17.28 -3.78
N ARG A 415 -21.98 -16.69 -2.71
CA ARG A 415 -23.41 -16.43 -2.49
C ARG A 415 -23.60 -15.02 -1.97
N LEU A 416 -24.65 -14.35 -2.44
CA LEU A 416 -25.07 -13.05 -1.92
C LEU A 416 -25.67 -13.14 -0.52
N VAL A 417 -25.46 -12.07 0.24
CA VAL A 417 -26.09 -11.82 1.54
C VAL A 417 -26.89 -10.53 1.46
N ASP A 418 -28.08 -10.54 2.06
CA ASP A 418 -28.93 -9.35 2.10
C ASP A 418 -28.38 -8.29 3.06
N MET A 419 -27.82 -7.22 2.50
CA MET A 419 -27.27 -6.11 3.27
C MET A 419 -28.20 -4.88 3.35
N ARG A 420 -29.48 -4.99 2.96
CA ARG A 420 -30.42 -3.85 2.94
C ARG A 420 -30.58 -3.19 4.31
N GLU A 421 -30.54 -3.96 5.39
CA GLU A 421 -30.62 -3.43 6.75
C GLU A 421 -29.47 -2.45 7.07
N CYS A 422 -28.26 -2.73 6.59
CA CYS A 422 -27.11 -1.83 6.78
C CYS A 422 -27.36 -0.46 6.12
N PHE A 423 -27.94 -0.44 4.92
CA PHE A 423 -28.29 0.81 4.24
C PHE A 423 -29.44 1.54 4.95
N ALA A 424 -30.44 0.82 5.44
CA ALA A 424 -31.55 1.39 6.21
C ALA A 424 -31.07 2.06 7.52
N LYS A 425 -30.10 1.44 8.22
CA LYS A 425 -29.44 2.02 9.40
C LYS A 425 -28.54 3.20 9.06
N ALA A 426 -27.78 3.13 7.96
CA ALA A 426 -26.86 4.19 7.56
C ALA A 426 -27.56 5.48 7.11
N LEU A 427 -28.73 5.38 6.45
CA LEU A 427 -29.45 6.52 5.90
C LEU A 427 -29.73 7.65 6.92
N PRO A 428 -30.31 7.39 8.11
CA PRO A 428 -30.50 8.42 9.13
C PRO A 428 -29.19 8.88 9.80
N LEU A 429 -28.12 8.08 9.74
CA LEU A 429 -26.81 8.40 10.32
C LEU A 429 -25.92 9.25 9.40
N ALA A 430 -26.22 9.29 8.10
CA ALA A 430 -25.51 10.11 7.12
C ALA A 430 -25.70 11.60 7.40
N LYS A 431 -24.61 12.30 7.73
CA LYS A 431 -24.60 13.72 8.10
C LYS A 431 -24.27 14.59 6.89
N THR A 432 -23.21 14.24 6.16
CA THR A 432 -22.68 15.05 5.06
C THR A 432 -23.44 14.82 3.75
N LYS A 433 -23.30 15.75 2.80
CA LYS A 433 -23.84 15.59 1.43
C LYS A 433 -23.24 14.34 0.76
N ARG A 434 -21.95 14.10 0.97
CA ARG A 434 -21.22 12.95 0.45
C ARG A 434 -21.78 11.64 0.99
N GLU A 435 -21.93 11.51 2.31
CA GLU A 435 -22.49 10.32 2.97
C GLU A 435 -23.91 10.02 2.48
N LYS A 436 -24.77 11.05 2.41
CA LYS A 436 -26.16 10.91 1.93
C LYS A 436 -26.21 10.45 0.47
N THR A 437 -25.35 11.02 -0.37
CA THR A 437 -25.29 10.66 -1.80
C THR A 437 -24.77 9.26 -1.99
N HIS A 438 -23.68 8.90 -1.28
CA HIS A 438 -23.14 7.55 -1.24
C HIS A 438 -24.21 6.53 -0.87
N THR A 439 -24.84 6.68 0.30
CA THR A 439 -25.81 5.69 0.80
C THR A 439 -26.99 5.52 -0.15
N ARG A 440 -27.49 6.61 -0.73
CA ARG A 440 -28.60 6.55 -1.69
C ARG A 440 -28.22 5.74 -2.94
N ILE A 441 -27.07 6.01 -3.54
CA ILE A 441 -26.64 5.31 -4.77
C ILE A 441 -26.31 3.86 -4.43
N ALA A 442 -25.51 3.64 -3.38
CA ALA A 442 -25.11 2.31 -2.92
C ALA A 442 -26.32 1.42 -2.61
N ALA A 443 -27.31 1.93 -1.88
CA ALA A 443 -28.53 1.19 -1.57
C ALA A 443 -29.28 0.76 -2.84
N GLY A 444 -29.38 1.67 -3.83
CA GLY A 444 -30.00 1.36 -5.13
C GLY A 444 -29.24 0.30 -5.93
N VAL A 445 -27.90 0.33 -5.89
CA VAL A 445 -27.08 -0.72 -6.53
C VAL A 445 -27.24 -2.06 -5.82
N MET A 446 -27.25 -2.08 -4.48
CA MET A 446 -27.49 -3.30 -3.71
C MET A 446 -28.87 -3.90 -4.02
N GLU A 447 -29.91 -3.07 -4.04
CA GLU A 447 -31.26 -3.50 -4.40
C GLU A 447 -31.31 -4.09 -5.81
N ARG A 448 -30.65 -3.44 -6.79
CA ARG A 448 -30.51 -3.99 -8.14
C ARG A 448 -29.80 -5.34 -8.15
N ILE A 449 -28.69 -5.49 -7.43
CA ILE A 449 -27.94 -6.75 -7.34
C ILE A 449 -28.84 -7.86 -6.83
N LEU A 450 -29.54 -7.64 -5.71
CA LEU A 450 -30.44 -8.63 -5.12
C LEU A 450 -31.63 -8.97 -6.03
N ASN A 451 -32.22 -7.97 -6.69
CA ASN A 451 -33.38 -8.18 -7.57
C ASN A 451 -33.04 -8.90 -8.88
N THR A 452 -31.78 -8.84 -9.32
CA THR A 452 -31.32 -9.42 -10.59
C THR A 452 -30.53 -10.73 -10.39
N ASP A 453 -30.37 -11.19 -9.15
CA ASP A 453 -29.74 -12.47 -8.85
C ASP A 453 -30.77 -13.61 -8.89
N PRO A 454 -30.58 -14.64 -9.74
CA PRO A 454 -31.55 -15.73 -9.87
C PRO A 454 -31.72 -16.59 -8.60
N GLU A 455 -30.73 -16.66 -7.71
CA GLU A 455 -30.83 -17.43 -6.47
C GLU A 455 -31.58 -16.65 -5.38
N PHE A 456 -31.34 -15.34 -5.31
CA PHE A 456 -32.00 -14.45 -4.36
C PHE A 456 -33.43 -14.10 -4.79
N ASN A 457 -33.66 -13.87 -6.08
CA ASN A 457 -34.96 -13.55 -6.66
C ASN A 457 -35.27 -14.47 -7.86
N PRO A 458 -35.97 -15.60 -7.66
CA PRO A 458 -36.36 -16.51 -8.75
C PRO A 458 -37.32 -15.91 -9.78
N GLU A 459 -38.00 -14.81 -9.43
CA GLU A 459 -38.92 -14.06 -10.30
C GLU A 459 -38.24 -12.88 -11.01
N TYR A 460 -36.90 -12.90 -11.11
CA TYR A 460 -36.12 -11.89 -11.80
C TYR A 460 -36.63 -11.66 -13.24
N ALA A 461 -36.64 -10.39 -13.67
CA ALA A 461 -36.94 -10.01 -15.06
C ALA A 461 -35.67 -9.94 -15.91
N GLU A 462 -34.56 -9.54 -15.27
CA GLU A 462 -33.23 -9.47 -15.84
C GLU A 462 -32.23 -10.13 -14.90
N CYS A 463 -31.24 -10.81 -15.46
CA CYS A 463 -30.15 -11.44 -14.74
C CYS A 463 -28.99 -10.44 -14.57
N GLY A 464 -28.44 -10.33 -13.38
CA GLY A 464 -27.28 -9.49 -13.07
C GLY A 464 -26.01 -10.11 -13.60
N ARG A 465 -25.24 -9.36 -14.39
CA ARG A 465 -24.04 -9.86 -15.09
C ARG A 465 -22.78 -9.07 -14.73
N TRP A 466 -22.92 -7.76 -14.55
CA TRP A 466 -21.78 -6.85 -14.37
C TRP A 466 -22.19 -5.59 -13.58
N ASN A 467 -22.49 -5.75 -12.29
CA ASN A 467 -22.96 -4.67 -11.41
C ASN A 467 -21.87 -4.20 -10.45
N PHE A 468 -21.60 -2.90 -10.41
CA PHE A 468 -20.60 -2.31 -9.53
C PHE A 468 -21.11 -0.99 -8.95
N PHE A 469 -20.71 -0.74 -7.72
CA PHE A 469 -20.75 0.57 -7.08
C PHE A 469 -19.33 0.94 -6.66
N GLN A 470 -18.80 2.06 -7.16
CA GLN A 470 -17.45 2.50 -6.85
C GLN A 470 -17.41 3.95 -6.39
N ARG A 471 -16.44 4.25 -5.52
CA ARG A 471 -16.09 5.59 -5.05
C ARG A 471 -14.67 5.92 -5.51
N HIS A 472 -14.51 7.07 -6.15
CA HIS A 472 -13.21 7.58 -6.59
C HIS A 472 -13.02 9.03 -6.15
N PHE A 473 -11.81 9.40 -5.73
CA PHE A 473 -11.42 10.79 -5.63
C PHE A 473 -11.06 11.33 -7.01
N ALA A 474 -11.33 12.61 -7.24
CA ALA A 474 -10.91 13.33 -8.44
C ALA A 474 -10.11 14.57 -8.05
N ARG A 475 -8.92 14.70 -8.61
CA ARG A 475 -8.03 15.84 -8.37
C ARG A 475 -7.47 16.39 -9.67
N ARG A 476 -7.13 17.68 -9.63
CA ARG A 476 -6.47 18.37 -10.74
C ARG A 476 -5.08 18.79 -10.30
N GLU A 477 -4.07 18.33 -11.03
CA GLU A 477 -2.65 18.56 -10.72
C GLU A 477 -1.89 18.81 -12.00
N ASP A 478 -1.12 19.90 -12.06
CA ASP A 478 -0.28 20.27 -13.21
C ASP A 478 -1.02 20.24 -14.57
N GLY A 479 -2.27 20.71 -14.57
CA GLY A 479 -3.13 20.74 -15.75
C GLY A 479 -3.67 19.36 -16.18
N ARG A 480 -3.49 18.32 -15.37
CA ARG A 480 -4.07 16.99 -15.55
C ARG A 480 -5.21 16.76 -14.58
N THR A 481 -6.25 16.08 -15.02
CA THR A 481 -7.31 15.56 -14.14
C THR A 481 -7.10 14.06 -13.96
N VAL A 482 -6.99 13.59 -12.72
CA VAL A 482 -6.84 12.17 -12.40
C VAL A 482 -7.95 11.71 -11.47
N ILE A 483 -8.32 10.44 -11.61
CA ILE A 483 -9.21 9.75 -10.68
C ILE A 483 -8.43 8.66 -9.94
N CYS A 484 -8.63 8.59 -8.62
CA CYS A 484 -7.93 7.66 -7.73
C CYS A 484 -8.97 6.83 -6.98
N GLU A 485 -8.81 5.51 -6.97
CA GLU A 485 -9.73 4.60 -6.26
C GLU A 485 -9.59 4.75 -4.75
N ASP A 486 -10.72 4.84 -4.04
CA ASP A 486 -10.80 4.98 -2.58
C ASP A 486 -10.62 3.63 -1.86
N GLU A 487 -9.52 2.92 -2.16
CA GLU A 487 -9.09 1.63 -1.56
C GLU A 487 -10.22 0.57 -1.41
N ARG A 488 -11.29 0.67 -2.20
CA ARG A 488 -12.50 -0.18 -2.20
C ARG A 488 -13.26 -0.30 -0.87
N MET A 489 -12.99 0.56 0.11
CA MET A 489 -13.56 0.40 1.46
C MET A 489 -15.09 0.56 1.50
N PHE A 490 -15.65 1.35 0.59
CA PHE A 490 -17.10 1.54 0.47
C PHE A 490 -17.63 1.27 -0.93
N SER A 491 -16.93 0.44 -1.71
CA SER A 491 -17.26 0.09 -3.11
C SER A 491 -17.48 -1.41 -3.23
N PHE A 492 -18.58 -1.89 -3.81
CA PHE A 492 -18.84 -3.34 -3.94
C PHE A 492 -19.29 -3.72 -5.35
N GLU A 493 -19.15 -5.00 -5.68
CA GLU A 493 -19.44 -5.51 -7.02
C GLU A 493 -20.03 -6.92 -6.96
N TRP A 494 -20.97 -7.20 -7.86
CA TRP A 494 -21.48 -8.54 -8.12
C TRP A 494 -21.51 -8.78 -9.62
N LYS A 495 -20.76 -9.79 -10.08
CA LYS A 495 -20.53 -10.05 -11.49
C LYS A 495 -20.49 -11.54 -11.77
N ASN A 496 -21.03 -11.94 -12.92
CA ASN A 496 -20.96 -13.31 -13.40
C ASN A 496 -20.52 -13.29 -14.87
N MET A 497 -19.31 -13.77 -15.10
CA MET A 497 -18.64 -13.78 -16.41
C MET A 497 -18.73 -15.12 -17.16
N GLY A 498 -19.47 -16.11 -16.65
CA GLY A 498 -19.68 -17.39 -17.35
C GLY A 498 -20.51 -17.25 -18.63
N GLY A 499 -20.48 -18.23 -19.54
CA GLY A 499 -21.29 -18.26 -20.75
C GLY A 499 -21.03 -17.19 -21.80
N ASN A 500 -22.09 -16.70 -22.46
CA ASN A 500 -22.07 -15.77 -23.61
C ASN A 500 -21.46 -14.37 -23.33
N MET A 501 -20.82 -14.17 -22.18
CA MET A 501 -19.87 -13.07 -21.89
C MET A 501 -18.42 -13.38 -22.37
N GLY A 502 -18.14 -14.62 -22.80
CA GLY A 502 -16.80 -15.09 -23.21
C GLY A 502 -16.17 -14.32 -24.37
N GLU A 503 -14.91 -14.62 -24.71
CA GLU A 503 -14.02 -13.79 -25.56
C GLU A 503 -14.60 -13.32 -26.91
N ASN A 504 -15.65 -14.00 -27.41
CA ASN A 504 -16.32 -13.74 -28.69
C ASN A 504 -17.81 -13.32 -28.57
N GLY A 505 -18.36 -13.13 -27.37
CA GLY A 505 -19.80 -12.88 -27.13
C GLY A 505 -20.20 -11.40 -27.13
N VAL A 506 -21.46 -11.11 -27.48
CA VAL A 506 -22.04 -9.74 -27.50
C VAL A 506 -21.99 -9.07 -26.12
N GLY A 507 -22.03 -9.85 -25.03
CA GLY A 507 -21.93 -9.37 -23.65
C GLY A 507 -20.61 -8.66 -23.32
N LYS A 508 -19.54 -8.85 -24.12
CA LYS A 508 -18.24 -8.16 -23.97
C LYS A 508 -18.38 -6.64 -24.04
N ARG A 509 -19.44 -6.12 -24.67
CA ARG A 509 -19.77 -4.68 -24.71
C ARG A 509 -20.06 -4.09 -23.32
N LEU A 510 -20.49 -4.89 -22.34
CA LEU A 510 -20.75 -4.39 -20.98
C LEU A 510 -19.47 -4.01 -20.22
N LEU A 511 -18.32 -4.56 -20.60
CA LEU A 511 -17.03 -4.27 -19.94
C LEU A 511 -16.63 -2.79 -20.04
N TYR A 512 -17.17 -2.06 -21.02
CA TYR A 512 -16.87 -0.65 -21.24
C TYR A 512 -17.72 0.32 -20.42
N ASN A 513 -18.62 -0.19 -19.57
CA ASN A 513 -19.20 0.65 -18.51
C ASN A 513 -18.14 1.12 -17.49
N MET A 514 -16.91 0.59 -17.58
CA MET A 514 -15.69 1.09 -16.92
C MET A 514 -14.97 2.21 -17.70
N LEU A 515 -15.64 2.95 -18.59
CA LEU A 515 -15.01 3.90 -19.51
C LEU A 515 -14.00 4.87 -18.84
N TYR A 516 -14.32 5.47 -17.68
CA TYR A 516 -13.36 6.30 -16.95
C TYR A 516 -12.13 5.53 -16.49
N GLY A 517 -12.31 4.31 -15.95
CA GLY A 517 -11.18 3.47 -15.57
C GLY A 517 -10.31 3.07 -16.76
N ILE A 518 -10.91 2.80 -17.92
CA ILE A 518 -10.18 2.43 -19.15
C ILE A 518 -9.34 3.62 -19.64
N VAL A 519 -9.92 4.82 -19.69
CA VAL A 519 -9.21 6.04 -20.10
C VAL A 519 -8.10 6.40 -19.10
N GLN A 520 -8.40 6.36 -17.80
CA GLN A 520 -7.44 6.62 -16.73
C GLN A 520 -6.26 5.64 -16.80
N ASP A 521 -6.50 4.34 -16.98
CA ASP A 521 -5.41 3.36 -17.07
C ASP A 521 -4.55 3.57 -18.32
N ALA A 522 -5.18 3.87 -19.46
CA ALA A 522 -4.48 4.04 -20.74
C ALA A 522 -3.62 5.30 -20.76
N ALA A 523 -4.19 6.44 -20.34
CA ALA A 523 -3.55 7.75 -20.43
C ALA A 523 -2.95 8.24 -19.10
N ASP A 524 -3.05 7.45 -18.02
CA ASP A 524 -2.64 7.83 -16.65
C ASP A 524 -3.33 9.13 -16.15
N CYS A 525 -4.40 9.56 -16.83
CA CYS A 525 -5.26 10.69 -16.46
C CYS A 525 -6.55 10.66 -17.27
N MET A 526 -7.60 11.30 -16.76
CA MET A 526 -8.86 11.53 -17.48
C MET A 526 -8.76 12.66 -18.51
N TRP A 527 -7.88 13.63 -18.25
CA TRP A 527 -7.65 14.80 -19.10
C TRP A 527 -6.26 15.40 -18.87
N SER A 528 -5.72 16.06 -19.89
CA SER A 528 -4.52 16.91 -19.81
C SER A 528 -4.73 18.18 -20.64
N ASP A 529 -4.39 19.35 -20.09
CA ASP A 529 -4.47 20.63 -20.80
C ASP A 529 -3.52 20.71 -22.01
N LYS A 530 -2.57 19.78 -22.12
CA LYS A 530 -1.73 19.62 -23.32
C LYS A 530 -2.48 19.03 -24.52
N TRP A 531 -3.64 18.39 -24.29
CA TRP A 531 -4.44 17.74 -25.34
C TRP A 531 -5.17 18.78 -26.21
N THR A 532 -4.37 19.46 -27.02
CA THR A 532 -4.76 20.42 -28.05
C THR A 532 -4.65 19.75 -29.43
N PRO A 533 -5.31 20.24 -30.50
CA PRO A 533 -5.27 19.60 -31.81
C PRO A 533 -3.83 19.45 -32.31
N GLY A 534 -3.50 18.27 -32.81
CA GLY A 534 -2.16 17.93 -33.27
C GLY A 534 -1.20 17.44 -32.17
N TYR A 535 -1.62 17.42 -30.90
CA TYR A 535 -0.83 16.79 -29.84
C TYR A 535 -0.67 15.29 -30.11
N THR A 536 0.55 14.79 -29.93
CA THR A 536 0.87 13.36 -30.04
C THR A 536 1.82 12.94 -28.93
N GLU A 537 1.68 11.72 -28.45
CA GLU A 537 2.51 11.16 -27.39
C GLU A 537 2.72 9.67 -27.59
N LYS A 538 3.94 9.20 -27.30
CA LYS A 538 4.25 7.79 -27.17
C LYS A 538 5.03 7.57 -25.89
N ARG A 539 4.55 6.67 -25.02
CA ARG A 539 5.26 6.32 -23.79
C ARG A 539 4.91 4.91 -23.32
N ASP A 540 5.77 4.40 -22.46
CA ASP A 540 5.46 3.23 -21.67
C ASP A 540 4.58 3.64 -20.48
N VAL A 541 3.57 2.83 -20.18
CA VAL A 541 2.61 3.05 -19.10
C VAL A 541 2.54 1.79 -18.25
N ALA A 542 2.68 1.93 -16.93
CA ALA A 542 2.51 0.83 -16.00
C ALA A 542 1.03 0.64 -15.69
N ILE A 543 0.48 -0.52 -16.03
CA ILE A 543 -0.91 -0.89 -15.71
C ILE A 543 -0.87 -2.19 -14.91
N TYR A 544 -1.22 -2.10 -13.62
CA TYR A 544 -0.98 -3.14 -12.63
C TYR A 544 0.50 -3.58 -12.66
N ASN A 545 0.78 -4.86 -12.88
CA ASN A 545 2.14 -5.41 -12.95
C ASN A 545 2.68 -5.47 -14.39
N ASN A 546 2.07 -4.76 -15.35
CA ASN A 546 2.43 -4.84 -16.77
C ASN A 546 2.98 -3.50 -17.28
N VAL A 547 3.99 -3.56 -18.14
CA VAL A 547 4.47 -2.41 -18.91
C VAL A 547 3.80 -2.43 -20.28
N CYS A 548 2.90 -1.47 -20.49
CA CYS A 548 2.12 -1.30 -21.71
C CYS A 548 2.70 -0.17 -22.56
N LYS A 549 2.37 -0.14 -23.85
CA LYS A 549 2.73 0.98 -24.73
C LYS A 549 1.50 1.75 -25.14
N LEU A 550 1.53 3.07 -24.89
CA LEU A 550 0.50 4.02 -25.30
C LEU A 550 0.99 4.80 -26.53
N GLU A 551 0.12 4.90 -27.53
CA GLU A 551 0.17 5.95 -28.54
C GLU A 551 -1.09 6.81 -28.44
N LEU A 552 -0.94 8.11 -28.20
CA LEU A 552 -2.04 9.05 -28.07
C LEU A 552 -1.92 10.12 -29.16
N THR A 553 -3.04 10.43 -29.82
CA THR A 553 -3.16 11.52 -30.79
C THR A 553 -4.42 12.31 -30.54
N VAL A 554 -4.30 13.63 -30.59
CA VAL A 554 -5.43 14.55 -30.45
C VAL A 554 -5.72 15.14 -31.82
N LEU A 555 -6.91 14.84 -32.33
CA LEU A 555 -7.37 15.26 -33.64
C LEU A 555 -8.05 16.65 -33.56
N GLY A 556 -8.62 17.07 -34.70
CA GLY A 556 -9.33 18.33 -34.81
C GLY A 556 -10.53 18.43 -33.88
N GLU A 557 -11.09 19.62 -33.80
CA GLU A 557 -12.36 19.83 -33.12
C GLU A 557 -13.51 19.47 -34.05
N GLU A 558 -14.54 18.80 -33.52
CA GLU A 558 -15.71 18.43 -34.31
C GLU A 558 -17.01 18.59 -33.54
N ARG A 559 -18.12 18.60 -34.30
CA ARG A 559 -19.47 18.63 -33.77
C ARG A 559 -19.95 17.20 -33.54
N VAL A 560 -20.36 16.88 -32.32
CA VAL A 560 -20.85 15.53 -31.95
C VAL A 560 -22.31 15.61 -31.53
N GLU A 561 -23.13 14.73 -32.09
CA GLU A 561 -24.53 14.56 -31.68
C GLU A 561 -24.67 13.29 -30.84
N THR A 562 -25.33 13.41 -29.70
CA THR A 562 -25.66 12.29 -28.81
C THR A 562 -27.11 12.41 -28.33
N PRO A 563 -27.68 11.39 -27.67
CA PRO A 563 -29.02 11.52 -27.07
C PRO A 563 -29.12 12.65 -26.03
N ALA A 564 -28.02 13.06 -25.42
CA ALA A 564 -27.97 14.18 -24.48
C ALA A 564 -27.95 15.57 -25.15
N GLY A 565 -27.76 15.64 -26.46
CA GLY A 565 -27.78 16.88 -27.24
C GLY A 565 -26.68 16.97 -28.29
N THR A 566 -26.52 18.19 -28.83
CA THR A 566 -25.44 18.53 -29.77
C THR A 566 -24.34 19.28 -29.03
N PHE A 567 -23.10 18.87 -29.25
CA PHE A 567 -21.91 19.48 -28.65
C PHE A 567 -20.97 19.98 -29.73
N GLU A 568 -20.58 21.25 -29.61
CA GLU A 568 -19.65 21.91 -30.54
C GLU A 568 -18.23 21.90 -29.96
N ASN A 569 -17.24 21.99 -30.85
CA ASN A 569 -15.81 22.07 -30.51
C ASN A 569 -15.30 20.89 -29.66
N CYS A 570 -15.83 19.70 -29.90
CA CYS A 570 -15.42 18.50 -29.17
C CYS A 570 -13.99 18.11 -29.52
N ARG A 571 -13.15 17.89 -28.51
CA ARG A 571 -11.77 17.40 -28.67
C ARG A 571 -11.81 15.89 -28.92
N HIS A 572 -11.38 15.46 -30.09
CA HIS A 572 -11.26 14.05 -30.42
C HIS A 572 -9.89 13.50 -30.03
N VAL A 573 -9.86 12.61 -29.05
CA VAL A 573 -8.64 11.98 -28.52
C VAL A 573 -8.66 10.50 -28.90
N VAL A 574 -7.61 10.06 -29.60
CA VAL A 574 -7.41 8.69 -30.03
C VAL A 574 -6.26 8.10 -29.23
N MET A 575 -6.48 6.92 -28.65
CA MET A 575 -5.49 6.18 -27.87
C MET A 575 -5.37 4.76 -28.42
N GLU A 576 -4.14 4.27 -28.56
CA GLU A 576 -3.82 2.89 -28.89
C GLU A 576 -2.98 2.31 -27.75
N LEU A 577 -3.47 1.25 -27.11
CA LEU A 577 -2.79 0.60 -25.98
C LEU A 577 -2.41 -0.84 -26.32
N SER A 578 -1.15 -1.20 -26.15
CA SER A 578 -0.67 -2.57 -26.46
C SER A 578 0.05 -3.23 -25.28
N ASN A 579 0.25 -4.56 -25.39
CA ASN A 579 0.95 -5.43 -24.42
C ASN A 579 0.21 -5.72 -23.10
N LEU A 580 -1.13 -5.74 -23.12
CA LEU A 580 -1.92 -6.27 -21.99
C LEU A 580 -2.16 -7.79 -22.13
N PRO A 581 -2.10 -8.56 -21.03
CA PRO A 581 -2.37 -10.00 -21.03
C PRO A 581 -3.85 -10.31 -21.32
N ALA A 582 -4.15 -11.57 -21.67
CA ALA A 582 -5.49 -11.99 -22.13
C ALA A 582 -6.65 -11.53 -21.23
N GLY A 583 -6.53 -11.68 -19.91
CA GLY A 583 -7.55 -11.25 -18.94
C GLY A 583 -7.80 -9.73 -18.87
N LEU A 584 -6.89 -8.91 -19.42
CA LEU A 584 -6.99 -7.46 -19.51
C LEU A 584 -7.07 -6.98 -20.97
N SER A 585 -7.16 -7.88 -21.94
CA SER A 585 -7.19 -7.55 -23.38
C SER A 585 -8.41 -6.70 -23.78
N TYR A 586 -9.46 -6.68 -22.95
CA TYR A 586 -10.58 -5.77 -23.16
C TYR A 586 -10.24 -4.29 -22.85
N ARG A 587 -9.05 -3.99 -22.33
CA ARG A 587 -8.55 -2.61 -22.12
C ARG A 587 -7.52 -2.16 -23.17
N SER A 588 -6.98 -3.07 -23.99
CA SER A 588 -5.97 -2.75 -25.03
C SER A 588 -6.56 -2.15 -26.32
N GLY A 589 -5.83 -2.13 -27.42
CA GLY A 589 -6.31 -1.73 -28.74
C GLY A 589 -6.66 -0.25 -28.86
N ARG A 590 -7.30 0.08 -29.99
CA ARG A 590 -7.75 1.42 -30.34
C ARG A 590 -8.99 1.83 -29.57
N MET A 591 -8.94 2.98 -28.92
CA MET A 591 -10.08 3.64 -28.28
C MET A 591 -10.10 5.12 -28.63
N GLU A 592 -11.30 5.69 -28.70
CA GLU A 592 -11.53 7.08 -29.10
C GLU A 592 -12.50 7.76 -28.15
N CYS A 593 -12.17 8.98 -27.73
CA CYS A 593 -12.95 9.77 -26.81
C CYS A 593 -13.21 11.16 -27.42
N TRP A 594 -14.44 11.63 -27.32
CA TRP A 594 -14.81 12.99 -27.70
C TRP A 594 -15.14 13.79 -26.46
N TYR A 595 -14.35 14.82 -26.17
CA TYR A 595 -14.55 15.67 -25.01
C TYR A 595 -15.23 16.97 -25.42
N ALA A 596 -16.41 17.27 -24.87
CA ALA A 596 -17.07 18.56 -25.09
C ALA A 596 -16.65 19.59 -24.03
N PRO A 597 -16.43 20.86 -24.42
CA PRO A 597 -16.15 21.94 -23.48
C PRO A 597 -17.22 22.03 -22.39
N GLY A 598 -16.76 22.09 -21.15
CA GLY A 598 -17.56 22.19 -19.94
C GLY A 598 -18.37 20.95 -19.58
N VAL A 599 -18.26 19.85 -20.33
CA VAL A 599 -19.03 18.63 -20.07
C VAL A 599 -18.12 17.47 -19.69
N GLY A 600 -17.08 17.17 -20.46
CA GLY A 600 -16.36 15.90 -20.35
C GLY A 600 -16.52 15.06 -21.61
N ILE A 601 -16.33 13.75 -21.47
CA ILE A 601 -16.58 12.78 -22.53
C ILE A 601 -18.06 12.85 -22.93
N VAL A 602 -18.36 12.95 -24.23
CA VAL A 602 -19.71 12.86 -24.78
C VAL A 602 -19.92 11.61 -25.62
N MET A 603 -18.83 11.06 -26.16
CA MET A 603 -18.81 9.81 -26.90
C MET A 603 -17.53 9.06 -26.60
N PHE A 604 -17.64 7.75 -26.44
CA PHE A 604 -16.53 6.81 -26.29
C PHE A 604 -16.71 5.68 -27.29
N SER A 605 -15.71 5.41 -28.13
CA SER A 605 -15.75 4.33 -29.12
C SER A 605 -14.57 3.40 -28.93
N ARG A 606 -14.84 2.08 -28.94
CA ARG A 606 -13.80 1.06 -28.99
C ARG A 606 -14.26 -0.11 -29.86
N PRO A 607 -13.74 -0.27 -31.07
CA PRO A 607 -14.04 -1.42 -31.91
C PRO A 607 -13.64 -2.73 -31.23
N LEU A 608 -14.53 -3.72 -31.22
CA LEU A 608 -14.22 -5.06 -30.74
C LEU A 608 -13.57 -5.88 -31.86
N ASN A 609 -12.40 -6.46 -31.58
CA ASN A 609 -11.77 -7.42 -32.48
C ASN A 609 -12.21 -8.84 -32.10
N ASN A 610 -13.08 -9.45 -32.91
CA ASN A 610 -13.55 -10.83 -32.76
C ASN A 610 -12.88 -11.73 -33.80
N GLY A 611 -11.61 -12.09 -33.57
CA GLY A 611 -10.98 -13.20 -34.32
C GLY A 611 -10.91 -13.04 -35.84
N GLY A 612 -10.84 -11.81 -36.38
CA GLY A 612 -10.56 -11.56 -37.79
C GLY A 612 -11.77 -11.34 -38.71
N THR A 613 -13.00 -11.31 -38.20
CA THR A 613 -14.18 -10.90 -38.98
C THR A 613 -15.00 -9.86 -38.23
N ASP A 614 -15.15 -8.70 -38.88
CA ASP A 614 -15.91 -7.50 -38.52
C ASP A 614 -15.56 -6.83 -37.17
N ASN A 615 -15.02 -5.61 -37.26
CA ASN A 615 -14.94 -4.67 -36.15
C ASN A 615 -16.36 -4.34 -35.67
N VAL A 616 -16.84 -5.07 -34.67
CA VAL A 616 -18.14 -4.77 -34.08
C VAL A 616 -18.05 -3.41 -33.39
N SER A 617 -18.85 -2.47 -33.86
CA SER A 617 -18.98 -1.13 -33.25
C SER A 617 -19.42 -1.27 -31.80
N ASN A 618 -18.68 -0.66 -30.89
CA ASN A 618 -19.05 -0.53 -29.49
C ASN A 618 -18.81 0.92 -29.09
N VAL A 619 -19.89 1.70 -29.19
CA VAL A 619 -19.94 3.13 -28.91
C VAL A 619 -20.83 3.34 -27.71
N TRP A 620 -20.34 4.14 -26.77
CA TRP A 620 -21.05 4.60 -25.59
C TRP A 620 -21.28 6.10 -25.72
N TYR A 621 -22.54 6.49 -25.67
CA TYR A 621 -22.95 7.88 -25.79
C TYR A 621 -23.30 8.45 -24.43
N LEU A 622 -23.01 9.73 -24.22
CA LEU A 622 -23.63 10.49 -23.15
C LEU A 622 -25.12 10.64 -23.46
N THR A 623 -25.97 10.10 -22.59
CA THR A 623 -27.43 10.12 -22.77
C THR A 623 -28.13 11.08 -21.82
N ALA A 624 -27.51 11.41 -20.69
CA ALA A 624 -27.97 12.50 -19.82
C ALA A 624 -26.79 13.14 -19.08
N TYR A 625 -26.90 14.43 -18.76
CA TYR A 625 -25.95 15.11 -17.88
C TYR A 625 -26.59 16.27 -17.14
N GLU A 626 -26.02 16.61 -15.97
CA GLU A 626 -26.37 17.83 -15.23
C GLU A 626 -25.12 18.63 -14.89
N GLY A 627 -25.21 19.96 -15.00
CA GLY A 627 -24.13 20.88 -14.70
C GLY A 627 -22.99 20.90 -15.73
N THR A 628 -22.39 22.07 -15.91
CA THR A 628 -21.23 22.31 -16.77
C THR A 628 -20.14 23.03 -15.99
N GLY A 629 -18.86 22.87 -16.36
CA GLY A 629 -17.72 23.54 -15.69
C GLY A 629 -16.68 24.06 -16.68
N ASP A 630 -15.45 24.27 -16.19
CA ASP A 630 -14.36 24.82 -17.01
C ASP A 630 -13.51 23.71 -17.65
N GLY A 631 -13.04 23.97 -18.87
CA GLY A 631 -12.18 23.06 -19.62
C GLY A 631 -12.92 21.86 -20.23
N TYR A 632 -12.19 20.82 -20.62
CA TYR A 632 -12.74 19.67 -21.34
C TYR A 632 -13.09 18.48 -20.43
N PHE A 633 -12.72 18.54 -19.15
CA PHE A 633 -13.13 17.55 -18.14
C PHE A 633 -13.26 18.22 -16.77
N PRO A 634 -14.41 18.84 -16.48
CA PRO A 634 -14.61 19.56 -15.23
C PRO A 634 -14.80 18.60 -14.05
N ILE A 635 -14.22 18.95 -12.91
CA ILE A 635 -14.42 18.26 -11.62
C ILE A 635 -14.95 19.27 -10.60
N LYS A 636 -16.25 19.20 -10.28
CA LYS A 636 -16.87 20.08 -9.27
C LYS A 636 -18.15 19.47 -8.71
N ASP A 637 -18.61 20.02 -7.60
CA ASP A 637 -19.88 19.62 -7.00
C ASP A 637 -21.08 19.66 -7.96
N GLY A 638 -21.96 18.66 -7.85
CA GLY A 638 -23.26 18.65 -8.52
C GLY A 638 -23.25 18.27 -10.00
N LEU A 639 -22.10 17.82 -10.54
CA LEU A 639 -22.08 17.24 -11.88
C LEU A 639 -22.68 15.84 -11.90
N PHE A 640 -23.42 15.52 -12.96
CA PHE A 640 -23.93 14.18 -13.25
C PHE A 640 -23.67 13.80 -14.70
N ARG A 641 -23.24 12.57 -14.99
CA ARG A 641 -23.06 12.05 -16.35
C ARG A 641 -23.63 10.64 -16.43
N ARG A 642 -24.46 10.34 -17.44
CA ARG A 642 -24.97 9.00 -17.76
C ARG A 642 -24.53 8.61 -19.16
N TYR A 643 -23.96 7.41 -19.29
CA TYR A 643 -23.57 6.84 -20.57
C TYR A 643 -24.24 5.49 -20.79
N GLU A 644 -24.69 5.26 -22.02
CA GLU A 644 -25.34 4.02 -22.46
C GLU A 644 -24.76 3.59 -23.82
N PRO A 645 -24.65 2.28 -24.07
CA PRO A 645 -24.16 1.74 -25.33
C PRO A 645 -25.21 1.87 -26.45
N GLU A 646 -24.75 1.99 -27.70
CA GLU A 646 -25.60 2.13 -28.88
C GLU A 646 -26.56 0.94 -29.12
N TYR A 647 -26.10 -0.29 -28.88
CA TYR A 647 -26.88 -1.51 -29.16
C TYR A 647 -26.41 -2.71 -28.35
N THR A 648 -27.34 -3.52 -27.86
CA THR A 648 -27.04 -4.52 -26.84
C THR A 648 -27.74 -5.89 -26.95
N GLU A 649 -28.58 -6.19 -27.94
CA GLU A 649 -29.16 -7.57 -28.17
C GLU A 649 -29.67 -8.29 -26.91
N GLY A 650 -30.49 -7.63 -26.08
CA GLY A 650 -31.01 -8.19 -24.83
C GLY A 650 -30.02 -8.20 -23.66
N TRP A 651 -28.87 -7.55 -23.83
CA TRP A 651 -28.04 -7.06 -22.74
C TRP A 651 -28.44 -5.63 -22.41
N ASN A 652 -28.26 -5.18 -21.17
CA ASN A 652 -28.54 -3.81 -20.78
C ASN A 652 -27.34 -3.27 -20.02
N GLY A 653 -26.79 -2.14 -20.49
CA GLY A 653 -25.58 -1.53 -19.94
C GLY A 653 -25.78 -0.05 -19.70
N ARG A 654 -25.32 0.44 -18.55
CA ARG A 654 -25.34 1.86 -18.22
C ARG A 654 -24.22 2.16 -17.22
N VAL A 655 -23.66 3.36 -17.30
CA VAL A 655 -22.86 3.90 -16.19
C VAL A 655 -23.30 5.33 -15.86
N GLU A 656 -23.41 5.61 -14.57
CA GLU A 656 -23.67 6.94 -14.04
C GLU A 656 -22.52 7.42 -13.15
N TYR A 657 -22.17 8.69 -13.29
CA TYR A 657 -21.16 9.36 -12.49
C TYR A 657 -21.77 10.54 -11.77
N THR A 658 -21.80 10.50 -10.43
CA THR A 658 -22.28 11.60 -9.59
C THR A 658 -21.12 12.24 -8.84
N TYR A 659 -20.94 13.56 -9.01
CA TYR A 659 -19.84 14.31 -8.43
C TYR A 659 -20.30 15.05 -7.17
N VAL A 660 -19.55 14.89 -6.08
CA VAL A 660 -19.81 15.55 -4.79
C VAL A 660 -18.53 16.13 -4.23
N GLU A 661 -18.56 17.42 -3.92
CA GLU A 661 -17.44 18.14 -3.30
C GLU A 661 -17.67 18.40 -1.81
N ASP A 662 -16.62 18.28 -1.02
CA ASP A 662 -16.56 18.80 0.35
C ASP A 662 -15.16 19.33 0.68
N GLU A 663 -14.89 19.61 1.95
CA GLU A 663 -13.59 20.10 2.44
C GLU A 663 -12.39 19.20 2.09
N ASN A 664 -12.62 17.92 1.76
CA ASN A 664 -11.61 16.95 1.35
C ASN A 664 -11.53 16.77 -0.17
N GLY A 665 -12.18 17.63 -0.96
CA GLY A 665 -12.13 17.64 -2.42
C GLY A 665 -13.33 16.96 -3.10
N VAL A 666 -13.18 16.63 -4.38
CA VAL A 666 -14.24 16.06 -5.21
C VAL A 666 -14.18 14.53 -5.19
N VAL A 667 -15.32 13.90 -4.93
CA VAL A 667 -15.54 12.46 -5.07
C VAL A 667 -16.53 12.20 -6.20
N ILE A 668 -16.27 11.16 -6.98
CA ILE A 668 -17.14 10.65 -8.04
C ILE A 668 -17.67 9.28 -7.62
N PHE A 669 -18.98 9.14 -7.55
CA PHE A 669 -19.67 7.86 -7.36
C PHE A 669 -20.03 7.25 -8.70
N PHE A 670 -19.63 6.00 -8.90
CA PHE A 670 -19.86 5.23 -10.11
C PHE A 670 -21.00 4.24 -9.83
N ASP A 671 -22.11 4.36 -10.55
CA ASP A 671 -23.16 3.32 -10.61
C ASP A 671 -23.08 2.63 -11.97
N GLN A 672 -22.55 1.41 -11.98
CA GLN A 672 -22.35 0.60 -13.18
C GLN A 672 -23.35 -0.54 -13.22
N LEU A 673 -24.20 -0.51 -14.24
CA LEU A 673 -25.22 -1.51 -14.52
C LEU A 673 -24.77 -2.39 -15.69
N GLY A 674 -25.00 -3.69 -15.51
CA GLY A 674 -24.83 -4.70 -16.55
C GLY A 674 -25.75 -5.86 -16.28
N THR A 675 -26.84 -5.97 -17.03
CA THR A 675 -27.85 -7.03 -16.91
C THR A 675 -28.11 -7.69 -18.27
N GLN A 676 -28.81 -8.81 -18.25
CA GLN A 676 -29.27 -9.53 -19.44
C GLN A 676 -30.72 -9.94 -19.25
N ASP A 677 -31.55 -9.78 -20.28
CA ASP A 677 -32.94 -10.23 -20.26
C ASP A 677 -33.04 -11.71 -19.87
N ARG A 678 -33.98 -12.06 -18.98
CA ARG A 678 -34.13 -13.43 -18.47
C ARG A 678 -34.25 -14.48 -19.57
N ALA A 679 -35.04 -14.20 -20.61
CA ALA A 679 -35.24 -15.13 -21.71
C ALA A 679 -33.91 -15.45 -22.43
N SER A 680 -33.07 -14.44 -22.64
CA SER A 680 -31.76 -14.58 -23.28
C SER A 680 -30.76 -15.31 -22.39
N TYR A 681 -30.77 -15.02 -21.09
CA TYR A 681 -29.94 -15.70 -20.10
C TYR A 681 -30.29 -17.20 -19.96
N GLU A 682 -31.57 -17.52 -19.76
CA GLU A 682 -32.03 -18.91 -19.60
C GLU A 682 -31.90 -19.73 -20.88
N ALA A 683 -31.97 -19.09 -22.06
CA ALA A 683 -31.64 -19.75 -23.32
C ALA A 683 -30.16 -20.16 -23.38
N GLY A 684 -29.26 -19.28 -22.93
CA GLY A 684 -27.83 -19.55 -22.86
C GLY A 684 -27.47 -20.71 -21.94
N LEU A 685 -28.14 -20.84 -20.78
CA LEU A 685 -27.92 -21.95 -19.83
C LEU A 685 -28.27 -23.33 -20.40
N LYS A 686 -29.12 -23.41 -21.43
CA LYS A 686 -29.51 -24.68 -22.06
C LYS A 686 -28.53 -25.14 -23.14
N THR A 687 -27.64 -24.25 -23.57
CA THR A 687 -26.65 -24.49 -24.64
C THR A 687 -25.25 -24.76 -24.12
N GLU A 688 -25.01 -24.53 -22.82
CA GLU A 688 -23.83 -24.99 -22.07
C GLU A 688 -24.09 -26.36 -21.44
#